data_AF-A0A7Z9A2V3-F1
#
_entry.id   AF-A0A7Z9A2V3-F1
#
_cell.length_a   1.000
_cell.length_b   1.000
_cell.length_c   1.000
_cell.angle_alpha   90.00
_cell.angle_beta   90.00
_cell.angle_gamma   90.00
#
_symmetry.space_group_name_H-M   'P 1'
#
loop_
_entity.id
_entity.type
_entity.pdbx_description
1 polymer ?
#
loop_
_entity_poly.entity_id
_entity_poly.type
_entity_poly.pdbx_seq_one_letter_code
_entity_poly.pdbx_strand_id
1 'polypeptide(L)'
;MNMTRDGAQATRTPMRVRYLGVLLVLVALVLSACGARVETDLGLENAEKGSRTMSISFNMKDNKDYVKGDINSIDSSIKKHLPSELSYEGIQTDGDKARATFKLSFTSISEYRTKVENLLKLSGSSTTPTISISDSTTGLVQGVQVSENFSSKELLGWVPESLVVDGVIESKRKSSVLGTEDKTTVKMGDRELKNSSSSTPISVKDIKDNGFGFVLVDAQVQQNGSYTAKIFFVAKDIMEPDKAKAVDSYLQSATPEGGQVSKGVDEASIKSYYTVSSKASTSAGKEELGRTLTFEASNLEDMNSKLQKIFGNKNTELKHEQEVNDTSGKLMVKNHVSGQVDCSIVCSPEGNGTLFKLSGSNGVYTEQGGSSNSGSSKNIVQNVDLSSTQEIKVQDARTSVSLGMDGSVEARFEYSVKNSDAALASEALKKKFSPGDDIGTLEEGNDGDNTVYSTVVKGKDSADFNNRLEGYLPGSTFTITHPGGYNPFGTSYTVEPAFNLKSRVGDGYSGSYSFSFNAPFMSTVDQKKFETQNSLPEGARTEAEGRNLTVSNEHGTFTLRIPAAGLTMSDMVIDGVIVLLVLLIVMILLLFRRRISSSLRNSREQRAALAAAQQAQGYGHGGNPEAYFMSRSGGGHQTQGYSPAQPAYSEEGNYQQDQYPPQKSGYGEPPTVPINDMGSNGAWDDKTHPMPQYAPQEGIGEPTAPMSYQQVTYEEPTQAISENGAAHHEPPTRPVSEPPRSGSSSQREQDYLK
;
A
#
# COMPACT_ATOMS: atom_id res chain seq x y z
N MET A 1 -49.73 58.14 -71.96
CA MET A 1 -49.43 57.32 -73.16
C MET A 1 -50.41 56.15 -73.20
N ASN A 2 -50.62 55.55 -74.37
CA ASN A 2 -51.85 54.80 -74.67
C ASN A 2 -51.82 53.31 -74.26
N MET A 3 -53.02 52.73 -74.24
CA MET A 3 -53.26 51.29 -74.27
C MET A 3 -52.63 50.62 -75.50
N THR A 4 -52.26 49.34 -75.35
CA THR A 4 -52.53 48.31 -76.36
C THR A 4 -52.80 46.97 -75.67
N ARG A 5 -53.39 46.02 -76.40
CA ARG A 5 -54.04 44.81 -75.85
C ARG A 5 -53.91 43.63 -76.83
N ASP A 6 -54.01 42.41 -76.28
CA ASP A 6 -54.16 41.11 -76.95
C ASP A 6 -52.96 40.59 -77.77
N GLY A 7 -52.81 39.26 -77.78
CA GLY A 7 -51.65 38.57 -78.38
C GLY A 7 -51.55 37.09 -77.97
N ALA A 8 -52.67 36.37 -77.94
CA ALA A 8 -52.70 34.99 -77.45
C ALA A 8 -52.12 33.97 -78.47
N GLN A 9 -51.19 33.13 -78.04
CA GLN A 9 -50.83 31.89 -78.75
C GLN A 9 -51.05 30.67 -77.84
N ALA A 10 -52.03 29.84 -78.20
CA ALA A 10 -52.35 28.61 -77.49
C ALA A 10 -51.45 27.45 -78.00
N THR A 11 -50.27 27.28 -77.39
CA THR A 11 -49.40 26.13 -77.66
C THR A 11 -50.03 24.83 -77.15
N ARG A 12 -50.56 24.02 -78.07
CA ARG A 12 -51.05 22.66 -77.80
C ARG A 12 -49.89 21.76 -77.34
N THR A 13 -49.67 21.68 -76.04
CA THR A 13 -48.78 20.67 -75.46
C THR A 13 -49.37 19.26 -75.68
N PRO A 14 -48.57 18.27 -76.12
CA PRO A 14 -49.09 16.95 -76.45
C PRO A 14 -49.57 16.22 -75.20
N MET A 15 -50.83 15.77 -75.24
CA MET A 15 -51.56 15.19 -74.10
C MET A 15 -50.83 14.03 -73.40
N ARG A 16 -49.96 13.31 -74.14
CA ARG A 16 -49.11 12.22 -73.62
C ARG A 16 -48.17 12.66 -72.48
N VAL A 17 -47.68 13.90 -72.45
CA VAL A 17 -46.78 14.36 -71.37
C VAL A 17 -47.55 14.58 -70.06
N ARG A 18 -48.81 15.05 -70.13
CA ARG A 18 -49.68 15.16 -68.94
C ARG A 18 -50.07 13.78 -68.41
N TYR A 19 -50.36 12.82 -69.29
CA TYR A 19 -50.60 11.44 -68.85
C TYR A 19 -49.35 10.78 -68.27
N LEU A 20 -48.15 11.01 -68.82
CA LEU A 20 -46.92 10.46 -68.24
C LEU A 20 -46.60 11.09 -66.87
N GLY A 21 -46.82 12.40 -66.70
CA GLY A 21 -46.67 13.07 -65.40
C GLY A 21 -47.67 12.59 -64.36
N VAL A 22 -48.96 12.47 -64.72
CA VAL A 22 -49.99 11.92 -63.82
C VAL A 22 -49.76 10.44 -63.52
N LEU A 23 -49.28 9.65 -64.49
CA LEU A 23 -48.91 8.25 -64.27
C LEU A 23 -47.69 8.12 -63.36
N LEU A 24 -46.67 8.97 -63.51
CA LEU A 24 -45.51 8.98 -62.62
C LEU A 24 -45.87 9.45 -61.21
N VAL A 25 -46.78 10.41 -61.05
CA VAL A 25 -47.31 10.79 -59.73
C VAL A 25 -48.14 9.66 -59.12
N LEU A 26 -49.01 8.98 -59.89
CA LEU A 26 -49.77 7.82 -59.41
C LEU A 26 -48.87 6.62 -59.08
N VAL A 27 -47.83 6.35 -59.88
CA VAL A 27 -46.84 5.30 -59.59
C VAL A 27 -45.99 5.67 -58.37
N ALA A 28 -45.63 6.93 -58.17
CA ALA A 28 -45.00 7.40 -56.94
C ALA A 28 -45.92 7.25 -55.71
N LEU A 29 -47.24 7.47 -55.88
CA LEU A 29 -48.26 7.33 -54.84
C LEU A 29 -48.64 5.85 -54.58
N VAL A 30 -48.31 4.94 -55.50
CA VAL A 30 -48.32 3.48 -55.30
C VAL A 30 -46.99 2.95 -54.74
N LEU A 31 -45.89 3.68 -54.93
CA LEU A 31 -44.58 3.41 -54.33
C LEU A 31 -44.47 3.90 -52.87
N SER A 32 -45.32 4.82 -52.42
CA SER A 32 -45.55 5.04 -50.98
C SER A 32 -46.29 3.83 -50.41
N ALA A 33 -45.52 2.84 -49.95
CA ALA A 33 -46.02 1.57 -49.47
C ALA A 33 -47.06 1.73 -48.33
N CYS A 34 -48.13 0.95 -48.39
CA CYS A 34 -49.28 1.00 -47.48
C CYS A 34 -49.02 0.38 -46.09
N GLY A 35 -47.79 0.51 -45.58
CA GLY A 35 -47.41 -0.02 -44.28
C GLY A 35 -48.05 0.77 -43.13
N ALA A 36 -48.35 0.06 -42.05
CA ALA A 36 -48.88 0.65 -40.83
C ALA A 36 -47.85 1.57 -40.17
N ARG A 37 -48.32 2.69 -39.62
CA ARG A 37 -47.54 3.65 -38.87
C ARG A 37 -47.34 3.18 -37.43
N VAL A 38 -46.12 3.32 -36.90
CA VAL A 38 -45.83 3.06 -35.49
C VAL A 38 -45.69 4.39 -34.75
N GLU A 39 -46.58 4.64 -33.80
CA GLU A 39 -46.48 5.74 -32.83
C GLU A 39 -45.99 5.19 -31.48
N THR A 40 -45.21 5.97 -30.73
CA THR A 40 -44.63 5.56 -29.43
C THR A 40 -44.83 6.63 -28.37
N ASP A 41 -45.33 6.25 -27.20
CA ASP A 41 -45.37 7.10 -26.00
C ASP A 41 -44.61 6.39 -24.87
N LEU A 42 -43.44 6.91 -24.49
CA LEU A 42 -42.68 6.45 -23.33
C LEU A 42 -42.99 7.34 -22.12
N GLY A 43 -43.85 6.84 -21.22
CA GLY A 43 -44.15 7.49 -19.95
C GLY A 43 -43.27 6.95 -18.83
N LEU A 44 -42.44 7.80 -18.26
CA LEU A 44 -41.58 7.50 -17.12
C LEU A 44 -42.21 8.07 -15.84
N GLU A 45 -42.28 7.26 -14.78
CA GLU A 45 -42.64 7.73 -13.43
C GLU A 45 -41.41 8.29 -12.70
N ASN A 46 -40.24 7.71 -12.97
CA ASN A 46 -38.91 8.16 -12.55
C ASN A 46 -37.85 7.54 -13.48
N ALA A 47 -36.56 7.60 -13.13
CA ALA A 47 -35.48 7.02 -13.94
C ALA A 47 -35.47 5.46 -14.01
N GLU A 48 -36.24 4.76 -13.17
CA GLU A 48 -36.24 3.29 -13.09
C GLU A 48 -37.54 2.64 -13.59
N LYS A 49 -38.68 3.30 -13.39
CA LYS A 49 -40.03 2.77 -13.58
C LYS A 49 -40.80 3.55 -14.65
N GLY A 50 -41.53 2.83 -15.49
CA GLY A 50 -42.37 3.44 -16.51
C GLY A 50 -43.16 2.45 -17.37
N SER A 51 -43.67 2.96 -18.48
CA SER A 51 -44.44 2.22 -19.47
C SER A 51 -44.21 2.79 -20.87
N ARG A 52 -43.82 1.94 -21.81
CA ARG A 52 -43.80 2.24 -23.24
C ARG A 52 -45.11 1.77 -23.87
N THR A 53 -45.93 2.70 -24.33
CA THR A 53 -47.10 2.41 -25.18
C THR A 53 -46.69 2.53 -26.64
N MET A 54 -47.07 1.55 -27.46
CA MET A 54 -46.75 1.49 -28.89
C MET A 54 -48.04 1.22 -29.68
N SER A 55 -48.34 2.07 -30.66
CA SER A 55 -49.59 2.02 -31.43
C SER A 55 -49.31 1.76 -32.91
N ILE A 56 -49.85 0.68 -33.47
CA ILE A 56 -49.81 0.37 -34.90
C ILE A 56 -51.09 0.92 -35.55
N SER A 57 -50.99 1.99 -36.34
CA SER A 57 -52.12 2.64 -37.03
C SER A 57 -52.13 2.35 -38.53
N PHE A 58 -53.25 1.85 -39.07
CA PHE A 58 -53.39 1.44 -40.48
C PHE A 58 -54.78 1.76 -41.05
N ASN A 59 -54.90 1.77 -42.38
CA ASN A 59 -56.17 1.94 -43.10
C ASN A 59 -56.64 0.61 -43.69
N MET A 60 -57.89 0.23 -43.40
CA MET A 60 -58.52 -1.01 -43.85
C MET A 60 -58.99 -0.98 -45.30
N LYS A 61 -59.30 0.19 -45.88
CA LYS A 61 -59.57 0.30 -47.32
C LYS A 61 -58.31 -0.02 -48.13
N ASP A 62 -57.21 0.62 -47.75
CA ASP A 62 -55.95 0.55 -48.50
C ASP A 62 -55.28 -0.84 -48.37
N ASN A 63 -55.51 -1.54 -47.24
CA ASN A 63 -55.01 -2.89 -46.97
C ASN A 63 -55.96 -4.04 -47.40
N LYS A 64 -57.11 -3.74 -48.04
CA LYS A 64 -58.13 -4.76 -48.34
C LYS A 64 -57.64 -5.89 -49.24
N ASP A 65 -56.77 -5.60 -50.20
CA ASP A 65 -56.17 -6.60 -51.12
C ASP A 65 -54.87 -7.23 -50.55
N TYR A 66 -54.57 -6.94 -49.28
CA TYR A 66 -53.33 -7.32 -48.58
C TYR A 66 -53.59 -8.29 -47.42
N VAL A 67 -54.75 -8.19 -46.77
CA VAL A 67 -55.19 -9.02 -45.64
C VAL A 67 -56.17 -10.09 -46.09
N LYS A 68 -55.92 -11.34 -45.71
CA LYS A 68 -56.82 -12.49 -45.89
C LYS A 68 -57.72 -12.61 -44.66
N GLY A 69 -58.79 -11.81 -44.65
CA GLY A 69 -59.77 -11.78 -43.56
C GLY A 69 -60.28 -10.37 -43.30
N ASP A 70 -60.78 -10.17 -42.09
CA ASP A 70 -61.28 -8.91 -41.55
C ASP A 70 -60.43 -8.44 -40.36
N ILE A 71 -60.89 -7.41 -39.65
CA ILE A 71 -60.19 -6.91 -38.46
C ILE A 71 -60.14 -7.95 -37.33
N ASN A 72 -61.16 -8.81 -37.19
CA ASN A 72 -61.20 -9.88 -36.19
C ASN A 72 -60.13 -10.95 -36.48
N SER A 73 -59.80 -11.15 -37.76
CA SER A 73 -58.74 -12.07 -38.20
C SER A 73 -57.35 -11.57 -37.77
N ILE A 74 -57.10 -10.26 -37.91
CA ILE A 74 -55.87 -9.59 -37.41
C ILE A 74 -55.82 -9.66 -35.88
N ASP A 75 -56.89 -9.24 -35.20
CA ASP A 75 -56.98 -9.21 -33.73
C ASP A 75 -56.80 -10.59 -33.10
N SER A 76 -57.37 -11.65 -33.70
CA SER A 76 -57.21 -13.03 -33.25
C SER A 76 -55.76 -13.51 -33.37
N SER A 77 -55.07 -13.16 -34.46
CA SER A 77 -53.66 -13.52 -34.66
C SER A 77 -52.74 -12.79 -33.67
N ILE A 78 -52.98 -11.49 -33.45
CA ILE A 78 -52.26 -10.71 -32.44
C ILE A 78 -52.45 -11.32 -31.04
N LYS A 79 -53.68 -11.65 -30.65
CA LYS A 79 -53.99 -12.28 -29.36
C LYS A 79 -53.37 -13.67 -29.19
N LYS A 80 -53.28 -14.45 -30.27
CA LYS A 80 -52.73 -15.82 -30.27
C LYS A 80 -51.22 -15.86 -30.06
N HIS A 81 -50.49 -14.87 -30.59
CA HIS A 81 -49.02 -14.83 -30.59
C HIS A 81 -48.43 -13.70 -29.74
N LEU A 82 -49.22 -13.09 -28.85
CA LEU A 82 -48.79 -11.98 -27.99
C LEU A 82 -47.64 -12.41 -27.05
N PRO A 83 -46.46 -11.76 -27.10
CA PRO A 83 -45.37 -12.02 -26.15
C PRO A 83 -45.77 -11.68 -24.72
N SER A 84 -45.30 -12.44 -23.74
CA SER A 84 -45.65 -12.26 -22.32
C SER A 84 -45.11 -10.95 -21.71
N GLU A 85 -44.15 -10.33 -22.38
CA GLU A 85 -43.61 -9.00 -22.09
C GLU A 85 -44.61 -7.86 -22.38
N LEU A 86 -45.62 -8.11 -23.22
CA LEU A 86 -46.57 -7.09 -23.70
C LEU A 86 -47.99 -7.35 -23.19
N SER A 87 -48.65 -6.26 -22.78
CA SER A 87 -50.11 -6.20 -22.71
C SER A 87 -50.65 -5.61 -24.02
N TYR A 88 -51.85 -6.03 -24.43
CA TYR A 88 -52.51 -5.62 -25.68
C TYR A 88 -53.92 -5.14 -25.37
N GLU A 89 -54.23 -3.91 -25.75
CA GLU A 89 -55.50 -3.23 -25.42
C GLU A 89 -56.58 -3.45 -26.50
N GLY A 90 -56.29 -4.26 -27.52
CA GLY A 90 -57.16 -4.52 -28.67
C GLY A 90 -56.89 -3.61 -29.87
N ILE A 91 -57.74 -3.77 -30.90
CA ILE A 91 -57.85 -2.83 -32.01
C ILE A 91 -59.05 -1.90 -31.80
N GLN A 92 -58.79 -0.60 -31.94
CA GLN A 92 -59.80 0.46 -31.99
C GLN A 92 -60.00 0.89 -33.45
N THR A 93 -61.24 1.18 -33.88
CA THR A 93 -61.57 1.54 -35.27
C THR A 93 -62.29 2.89 -35.38
N ASP A 94 -61.77 3.80 -36.20
CA ASP A 94 -62.34 5.10 -36.57
C ASP A 94 -62.61 5.13 -38.08
N GLY A 95 -63.85 4.80 -38.49
CA GLY A 95 -64.22 4.65 -39.89
C GLY A 95 -63.38 3.57 -40.57
N ASP A 96 -62.55 3.96 -41.54
CA ASP A 96 -61.63 3.05 -42.24
C ASP A 96 -60.28 2.85 -41.52
N LYS A 97 -59.99 3.65 -40.49
CA LYS A 97 -58.73 3.56 -39.73
C LYS A 97 -58.85 2.54 -38.61
N ALA A 98 -57.78 1.78 -38.38
CA ALA A 98 -57.63 0.90 -37.24
C ALA A 98 -56.33 1.24 -36.48
N ARG A 99 -56.36 1.10 -35.15
CA ARG A 99 -55.21 1.27 -34.26
C ARG A 99 -55.13 0.07 -33.31
N ALA A 100 -54.06 -0.71 -33.40
CA ALA A 100 -53.71 -1.75 -32.42
C ALA A 100 -52.76 -1.17 -31.37
N THR A 101 -53.10 -1.28 -30.08
CA THR A 101 -52.30 -0.68 -28.99
C THR A 101 -51.64 -1.74 -28.11
N PHE A 102 -50.33 -1.64 -27.96
CA PHE A 102 -49.48 -2.51 -27.15
C PHE A 102 -48.83 -1.71 -26.02
N LYS A 103 -48.63 -2.32 -24.86
CA LYS A 103 -48.10 -1.64 -23.68
C LYS A 103 -47.12 -2.52 -22.91
N LEU A 104 -45.91 -1.99 -22.78
CA LEU A 104 -44.74 -2.58 -22.14
C LEU A 104 -44.44 -1.82 -20.84
N SER A 105 -44.98 -2.30 -19.72
CA SER A 105 -44.73 -1.74 -18.38
C SER A 105 -43.49 -2.37 -17.73
N PHE A 106 -42.73 -1.59 -16.97
CA PHE A 106 -41.54 -2.03 -16.25
C PHE A 106 -41.36 -1.29 -14.90
N THR A 107 -40.76 -1.96 -13.93
CA THR A 107 -40.48 -1.45 -12.58
C THR A 107 -39.00 -1.15 -12.32
N SER A 108 -38.11 -1.62 -13.20
CA SER A 108 -36.68 -1.27 -13.21
C SER A 108 -36.11 -1.27 -14.63
N ILE A 109 -34.97 -0.58 -14.84
CA ILE A 109 -34.23 -0.61 -16.12
C ILE A 109 -33.72 -2.03 -16.44
N SER A 110 -33.41 -2.84 -15.42
CA SER A 110 -33.00 -4.24 -15.63
C SER A 110 -34.14 -5.08 -16.22
N GLU A 111 -35.33 -4.98 -15.63
CA GLU A 111 -36.55 -5.61 -16.15
C GLU A 111 -36.90 -5.11 -17.57
N TYR A 112 -36.82 -3.79 -17.79
CA TYR A 112 -37.08 -3.20 -19.10
C TYR A 112 -36.12 -3.73 -20.18
N ARG A 113 -34.81 -3.80 -19.86
CA ARG A 113 -33.79 -4.36 -20.77
C ARG A 113 -34.05 -5.82 -21.08
N THR A 114 -34.35 -6.66 -20.08
CA THR A 114 -34.67 -8.08 -20.29
C THR A 114 -35.89 -8.26 -21.19
N LYS A 115 -36.98 -7.51 -20.94
CA LYS A 115 -38.20 -7.57 -21.77
C LYS A 115 -37.95 -7.10 -23.21
N VAL A 116 -37.19 -6.02 -23.38
CA VAL A 116 -36.76 -5.53 -24.70
C VAL A 116 -35.92 -6.58 -25.42
N GLU A 117 -34.95 -7.21 -24.76
CA GLU A 117 -34.08 -8.22 -25.36
C GLU A 117 -34.86 -9.44 -25.87
N ASN A 118 -35.86 -9.89 -25.12
CA ASN A 118 -36.78 -10.95 -25.55
C ASN A 118 -37.61 -10.53 -26.78
N LEU A 119 -38.17 -9.32 -26.78
CA LEU A 119 -38.96 -8.80 -27.92
C LEU A 119 -38.12 -8.61 -29.19
N LEU A 120 -36.86 -8.19 -29.05
CA LEU A 120 -35.91 -8.10 -30.16
C LEU A 120 -35.59 -9.49 -30.74
N LYS A 121 -35.32 -10.49 -29.89
CA LYS A 121 -35.13 -11.89 -30.31
C LYS A 121 -36.35 -12.47 -31.03
N LEU A 122 -37.55 -12.30 -30.47
CA LEU A 122 -38.82 -12.75 -31.09
C LEU A 122 -39.09 -12.06 -32.44
N SER A 123 -38.63 -10.83 -32.60
CA SER A 123 -38.75 -10.05 -33.84
C SER A 123 -37.61 -10.32 -34.84
N GLY A 124 -36.64 -11.17 -34.50
CA GLY A 124 -35.49 -11.50 -35.35
C GLY A 124 -34.42 -10.42 -35.45
N SER A 125 -34.40 -9.43 -34.53
CA SER A 125 -33.33 -8.43 -34.45
C SER A 125 -32.13 -8.96 -33.69
N SER A 126 -30.92 -8.66 -34.17
CA SER A 126 -29.65 -8.95 -33.49
C SER A 126 -29.15 -7.78 -32.63
N THR A 127 -29.97 -6.75 -32.41
CA THR A 127 -29.62 -5.57 -31.61
C THR A 127 -29.54 -5.95 -30.12
N THR A 128 -28.34 -5.87 -29.52
CA THR A 128 -28.20 -5.91 -28.05
C THR A 128 -28.66 -4.58 -27.45
N PRO A 129 -29.67 -4.55 -26.54
CA PRO A 129 -30.30 -3.31 -26.12
C PRO A 129 -29.49 -2.49 -25.11
N THR A 130 -28.94 -1.36 -25.57
CA THR A 130 -28.40 -0.32 -24.70
C THR A 130 -29.52 0.66 -24.34
N ILE A 131 -29.80 0.79 -23.05
CA ILE A 131 -30.82 1.69 -22.49
C ILE A 131 -30.12 2.53 -21.42
N SER A 132 -30.21 3.85 -21.57
CA SER A 132 -29.76 4.83 -20.59
C SER A 132 -30.89 5.82 -20.33
N ILE A 133 -31.33 5.88 -19.07
CA ILE A 133 -32.32 6.84 -18.57
C ILE A 133 -31.69 7.50 -17.35
N SER A 134 -31.63 8.82 -17.36
CA SER A 134 -31.22 9.62 -16.21
C SER A 134 -32.24 10.73 -15.95
N ASP A 135 -32.61 10.88 -14.68
CA ASP A 135 -33.40 11.98 -14.16
C ASP A 135 -32.62 12.58 -12.99
N SER A 136 -32.32 13.88 -13.07
CA SER A 136 -31.63 14.59 -12.01
C SER A 136 -32.47 15.79 -11.58
N THR A 137 -33.06 15.67 -10.39
CA THR A 137 -33.88 16.71 -9.75
C THR A 137 -33.10 17.50 -8.69
N THR A 138 -31.85 17.12 -8.42
CA THR A 138 -30.96 17.72 -7.42
C THR A 138 -29.58 18.00 -8.01
N GLY A 139 -28.78 18.83 -7.35
CA GLY A 139 -27.43 19.15 -7.82
C GLY A 139 -27.36 20.16 -8.96
N LEU A 140 -26.27 20.07 -9.73
CA LEU A 140 -25.89 21.03 -10.76
C LEU A 140 -26.28 20.60 -12.17
N VAL A 141 -26.26 19.30 -12.44
CA VAL A 141 -26.86 18.71 -13.65
C VAL A 141 -28.33 18.48 -13.34
N GLN A 142 -29.24 19.16 -14.05
CA GLN A 142 -30.68 19.09 -13.76
C GLN A 142 -31.47 18.76 -15.02
N GLY A 143 -32.48 17.89 -14.92
CA GLY A 143 -33.34 17.47 -16.03
C GLY A 143 -33.15 16.01 -16.44
N VAL A 144 -33.62 15.67 -17.63
CA VAL A 144 -33.83 14.26 -18.06
C VAL A 144 -33.11 13.98 -19.38
N GLN A 145 -32.45 12.83 -19.47
CA GLN A 145 -31.97 12.24 -20.72
C GLN A 145 -32.45 10.80 -20.86
N VAL A 146 -32.87 10.45 -22.07
CA VAL A 146 -33.31 9.10 -22.46
C VAL A 146 -32.62 8.74 -23.77
N SER A 147 -31.92 7.62 -23.79
CA SER A 147 -31.16 7.13 -24.95
C SER A 147 -31.33 5.61 -25.09
N GLU A 148 -31.78 5.19 -26.26
CA GLU A 148 -31.97 3.79 -26.68
C GLU A 148 -31.31 3.55 -28.04
N ASN A 149 -30.88 2.32 -28.33
CA ASN A 149 -30.33 1.94 -29.65
C ASN A 149 -31.28 1.13 -30.53
N PHE A 150 -32.56 0.99 -30.15
CA PHE A 150 -33.58 0.21 -30.85
C PHE A 150 -34.85 1.03 -31.11
N SER A 151 -35.62 0.59 -32.09
CA SER A 151 -36.90 1.18 -32.52
C SER A 151 -38.10 0.46 -31.92
N SER A 152 -39.26 1.12 -31.83
CA SER A 152 -40.52 0.44 -31.48
C SER A 152 -40.96 -0.52 -32.61
N LYS A 153 -40.59 -0.19 -33.85
CA LYS A 153 -40.74 -1.05 -35.02
C LYS A 153 -39.99 -2.38 -34.88
N GLU A 154 -38.80 -2.39 -34.29
CA GLU A 154 -38.09 -3.64 -33.95
C GLU A 154 -38.81 -4.40 -32.82
N LEU A 155 -39.27 -3.73 -31.75
CA LEU A 155 -40.01 -4.39 -30.66
C LEU A 155 -41.33 -5.04 -31.11
N LEU A 156 -41.90 -4.57 -32.23
CA LEU A 156 -43.14 -5.06 -32.83
C LEU A 156 -42.91 -5.92 -34.09
N GLY A 157 -41.66 -6.27 -34.43
CA GLY A 157 -41.33 -7.05 -35.63
C GLY A 157 -41.87 -8.48 -35.64
N TRP A 158 -42.33 -8.98 -34.48
CA TRP A 158 -43.09 -10.22 -34.34
C TRP A 158 -44.52 -10.13 -34.91
N VAL A 159 -45.15 -8.95 -34.95
CA VAL A 159 -46.54 -8.77 -35.43
C VAL A 159 -46.69 -9.10 -36.92
N PRO A 160 -45.77 -8.66 -37.82
CA PRO A 160 -45.73 -9.17 -39.18
C PRO A 160 -45.56 -10.69 -39.30
N GLU A 161 -44.87 -11.34 -38.36
CA GLU A 161 -44.63 -12.79 -38.42
C GLU A 161 -45.85 -13.60 -37.97
N SER A 162 -46.54 -13.22 -36.90
CA SER A 162 -47.78 -13.89 -36.46
C SER A 162 -48.84 -13.90 -37.55
N LEU A 163 -49.01 -12.77 -38.24
CA LEU A 163 -49.92 -12.63 -39.38
C LEU A 163 -49.53 -13.50 -40.59
N VAL A 164 -48.23 -13.80 -40.78
CA VAL A 164 -47.77 -14.77 -41.80
C VAL A 164 -48.02 -16.20 -41.35
N VAL A 165 -47.72 -16.53 -40.10
CA VAL A 165 -47.88 -17.87 -39.51
C VAL A 165 -49.35 -18.30 -39.50
N ASP A 166 -50.27 -17.39 -39.21
CA ASP A 166 -51.72 -17.65 -39.27
C ASP A 166 -52.32 -17.48 -40.69
N GLY A 167 -51.50 -17.14 -41.70
CA GLY A 167 -51.94 -16.97 -43.09
C GLY A 167 -52.79 -15.74 -43.37
N VAL A 168 -52.93 -14.84 -42.40
CA VAL A 168 -53.67 -13.56 -42.50
C VAL A 168 -53.00 -12.62 -43.51
N ILE A 169 -51.69 -12.74 -43.74
CA ILE A 169 -50.98 -12.10 -44.85
C ILE A 169 -50.05 -13.10 -45.57
N GLU A 170 -49.55 -12.73 -46.75
CA GLU A 170 -48.59 -13.55 -47.49
C GLU A 170 -47.16 -13.21 -47.08
N SER A 171 -46.29 -14.22 -46.92
CA SER A 171 -44.89 -14.04 -46.44
C SER A 171 -44.10 -12.98 -47.22
N LYS A 172 -44.33 -12.86 -48.52
CA LYS A 172 -43.72 -11.85 -49.41
C LYS A 172 -44.09 -10.38 -49.07
N ARG A 173 -45.08 -10.17 -48.20
CA ARG A 173 -45.58 -8.86 -47.73
C ARG A 173 -45.16 -8.54 -46.30
N LYS A 174 -44.48 -9.45 -45.57
CA LYS A 174 -44.02 -9.27 -44.17
C LYS A 174 -43.31 -7.92 -43.96
N SER A 175 -42.35 -7.60 -44.82
CA SER A 175 -41.56 -6.36 -44.76
C SER A 175 -42.33 -5.08 -45.08
N SER A 176 -43.56 -5.19 -45.60
CA SER A 176 -44.44 -4.06 -45.92
C SER A 176 -45.49 -3.78 -44.84
N VAL A 177 -45.63 -4.63 -43.81
CA VAL A 177 -46.66 -4.48 -42.76
C VAL A 177 -46.39 -3.28 -41.86
N LEU A 178 -45.13 -3.10 -41.42
CA LEU A 178 -44.71 -1.95 -40.61
C LEU A 178 -43.99 -0.96 -41.54
N GLY A 179 -44.66 0.17 -41.80
CA GLY A 179 -44.21 1.25 -42.68
C GLY A 179 -43.23 2.18 -41.98
N THR A 180 -43.66 3.41 -41.70
CA THR A 180 -42.88 4.41 -40.97
C THR A 180 -43.07 4.28 -39.46
N GLU A 181 -42.05 4.68 -38.71
CA GLU A 181 -42.27 5.21 -37.36
C GLU A 181 -42.60 6.70 -37.51
N ASP A 182 -43.65 7.15 -36.84
CA ASP A 182 -44.15 8.53 -36.91
C ASP A 182 -43.79 9.27 -35.60
N LYS A 183 -44.77 9.76 -34.81
CA LYS A 183 -44.46 10.48 -33.57
C LYS A 183 -43.97 9.51 -32.48
N THR A 184 -42.81 9.80 -31.91
CA THR A 184 -42.42 9.34 -30.58
C THR A 184 -42.64 10.47 -29.57
N THR A 185 -43.09 10.17 -28.35
CA THR A 185 -43.09 11.11 -27.22
C THR A 185 -42.40 10.46 -26.02
N VAL A 186 -41.78 11.30 -25.20
CA VAL A 186 -41.15 10.88 -23.95
C VAL A 186 -41.60 11.85 -22.87
N LYS A 187 -42.11 11.32 -21.76
CA LYS A 187 -42.69 12.09 -20.65
C LYS A 187 -42.07 11.63 -19.33
N MET A 188 -41.80 12.58 -18.43
CA MET A 188 -41.41 12.30 -17.05
C MET A 188 -42.51 12.88 -16.15
N GLY A 189 -43.29 12.01 -15.51
CA GLY A 189 -44.60 12.38 -14.98
C GLY A 189 -45.47 13.02 -16.07
N ASP A 190 -46.15 14.12 -15.75
CA ASP A 190 -46.97 14.89 -16.70
C ASP A 190 -46.17 15.71 -17.73
N ARG A 191 -44.83 15.73 -17.64
CA ARG A 191 -43.96 16.64 -18.41
C ARG A 191 -43.40 15.98 -19.69
N GLU A 192 -43.93 16.36 -20.86
CA GLU A 192 -43.33 16.01 -22.15
C GLU A 192 -41.95 16.66 -22.33
N LEU A 193 -40.95 15.86 -22.70
CA LEU A 193 -39.56 16.29 -22.83
C LEU A 193 -39.30 16.97 -24.18
N LYS A 194 -38.44 17.99 -24.18
CA LYS A 194 -38.05 18.72 -25.40
C LYS A 194 -37.47 17.77 -26.46
N ASN A 195 -37.76 18.05 -27.73
CA ASN A 195 -37.29 17.31 -28.91
C ASN A 195 -37.72 15.83 -29.03
N SER A 196 -38.58 15.32 -28.14
CA SER A 196 -39.04 13.91 -28.19
C SER A 196 -39.78 13.55 -29.49
N SER A 197 -40.56 14.49 -30.04
CA SER A 197 -41.43 14.34 -31.23
C SER A 197 -40.81 13.79 -32.52
N SER A 198 -39.48 13.62 -32.62
CA SER A 198 -38.81 13.25 -33.87
C SER A 198 -37.54 12.40 -33.71
N SER A 199 -37.32 11.74 -32.56
CA SER A 199 -36.16 10.86 -32.36
C SER A 199 -36.55 9.38 -32.44
N THR A 200 -36.06 8.68 -33.48
CA THR A 200 -36.13 7.22 -33.61
C THR A 200 -34.76 6.66 -34.06
N PRO A 201 -34.08 5.79 -33.29
CA PRO A 201 -34.33 5.41 -31.88
C PRO A 201 -34.48 6.59 -30.91
N ILE A 202 -34.99 6.31 -29.70
CA ILE A 202 -35.24 7.36 -28.70
C ILE A 202 -33.92 8.00 -28.28
N SER A 203 -33.78 9.30 -28.50
CA SER A 203 -32.61 10.09 -28.14
C SER A 203 -33.04 11.50 -27.75
N VAL A 204 -33.36 11.66 -26.48
CA VAL A 204 -33.96 12.85 -25.89
C VAL A 204 -33.06 13.40 -24.81
N LYS A 205 -32.72 14.68 -24.89
CA LYS A 205 -31.85 15.38 -23.92
C LYS A 205 -32.46 16.72 -23.56
N ASP A 206 -33.04 16.80 -22.36
CA ASP A 206 -33.61 18.01 -21.77
C ASP A 206 -32.96 18.28 -20.41
N ILE A 207 -31.65 18.57 -20.46
CA ILE A 207 -30.76 18.81 -19.32
C ILE A 207 -30.29 20.27 -19.32
N LYS A 208 -30.35 20.94 -18.16
CA LYS A 208 -29.59 22.15 -17.84
C LYS A 208 -28.31 21.76 -17.10
N ASP A 209 -27.17 21.86 -17.77
CA ASP A 209 -25.86 21.46 -17.24
C ASP A 209 -25.12 22.64 -16.57
N ASN A 210 -25.39 22.84 -15.27
CA ASN A 210 -24.61 23.74 -14.43
C ASN A 210 -23.38 23.04 -13.82
N GLY A 211 -23.09 21.78 -14.18
CA GLY A 211 -22.04 20.97 -13.59
C GLY A 211 -20.62 21.41 -13.96
N PHE A 212 -19.66 20.97 -13.15
CA PHE A 212 -18.24 21.27 -13.33
C PHE A 212 -17.60 20.42 -14.45
N GLY A 213 -16.57 20.96 -15.10
CA GLY A 213 -15.79 20.24 -16.11
C GLY A 213 -14.88 19.17 -15.50
N PHE A 214 -14.37 19.42 -14.29
CA PHE A 214 -13.52 18.51 -13.53
C PHE A 214 -13.62 18.80 -12.03
N VAL A 215 -13.47 17.79 -11.19
CA VAL A 215 -13.40 17.93 -9.73
C VAL A 215 -12.17 17.21 -9.20
N LEU A 216 -11.29 17.91 -8.47
CA LEU A 216 -10.18 17.29 -7.73
C LEU A 216 -10.50 17.32 -6.24
N VAL A 217 -10.56 16.16 -5.60
CA VAL A 217 -10.55 16.01 -4.13
C VAL A 217 -9.11 15.71 -3.71
N ASP A 218 -8.45 16.67 -3.08
CA ASP A 218 -7.09 16.55 -2.56
C ASP A 218 -7.13 16.46 -1.03
N ALA A 219 -6.89 15.26 -0.49
CA ALA A 219 -6.97 14.96 0.94
C ALA A 219 -5.60 14.68 1.55
N GLN A 220 -5.43 15.03 2.82
CA GLN A 220 -4.19 14.86 3.58
C GLN A 220 -4.48 14.27 4.96
N VAL A 221 -3.87 13.11 5.26
CA VAL A 221 -3.89 12.49 6.59
C VAL A 221 -2.86 13.17 7.50
N GLN A 222 -3.34 13.75 8.59
CA GLN A 222 -2.53 14.39 9.62
C GLN A 222 -2.04 13.37 10.66
N GLN A 223 -0.98 13.69 11.41
CA GLN A 223 -0.31 12.78 12.36
C GLN A 223 -1.21 12.25 13.48
N ASN A 224 -2.28 12.96 13.81
CA ASN A 224 -3.30 12.59 14.79
C ASN A 224 -4.44 11.72 14.22
N GLY A 225 -4.39 11.36 12.93
CA GLY A 225 -5.43 10.60 12.24
C GLY A 225 -6.60 11.43 11.70
N SER A 226 -6.61 12.76 11.87
CA SER A 226 -7.59 13.64 11.20
C SER A 226 -7.22 13.92 9.76
N TYR A 227 -8.18 14.39 8.96
CA TYR A 227 -8.05 14.60 7.53
C TYR A 227 -8.31 16.06 7.17
N THR A 228 -7.37 16.69 6.46
CA THR A 228 -7.59 17.99 5.79
C THR A 228 -7.95 17.72 4.34
N ALA A 229 -9.05 18.28 3.84
CA ALA A 229 -9.51 18.06 2.47
C ALA A 229 -9.76 19.38 1.73
N LYS A 230 -9.19 19.52 0.53
CA LYS A 230 -9.42 20.62 -0.39
C LYS A 230 -9.99 20.10 -1.70
N ILE A 231 -11.17 20.57 -2.07
CA ILE A 231 -11.85 20.20 -3.30
C ILE A 231 -11.83 21.37 -4.27
N PHE A 232 -11.24 21.16 -5.44
CA PHE A 232 -11.23 22.11 -6.54
C PHE A 232 -12.30 21.73 -7.56
N PHE A 233 -13.35 22.55 -7.66
CA PHE A 233 -14.41 22.39 -8.64
C PHE A 233 -14.12 23.29 -9.84
N VAL A 234 -13.66 22.71 -10.95
CA VAL A 234 -13.18 23.42 -12.13
C VAL A 234 -14.27 23.45 -13.20
N ALA A 235 -14.67 24.63 -13.67
CA ALA A 235 -15.62 24.75 -14.77
C ALA A 235 -14.93 24.48 -16.12
N LYS A 236 -15.70 24.00 -17.13
CA LYS A 236 -15.18 23.86 -18.52
C LYS A 236 -14.78 25.22 -19.10
N ASP A 237 -15.56 26.24 -18.75
CA ASP A 237 -15.54 27.60 -19.26
C ASP A 237 -15.84 28.58 -18.12
N ILE A 238 -15.52 29.86 -18.33
CA ILE A 238 -15.87 30.95 -17.42
C ILE A 238 -17.40 30.92 -17.21
N MET A 239 -17.85 30.81 -15.97
CA MET A 239 -19.27 30.57 -15.68
C MET A 239 -20.12 31.82 -15.90
N GLU A 240 -21.12 31.69 -16.77
CA GLU A 240 -22.18 32.68 -16.93
C GLU A 240 -22.94 32.92 -15.61
N PRO A 241 -23.49 34.13 -15.36
CA PRO A 241 -24.06 34.51 -14.05
C PRO A 241 -25.13 33.54 -13.51
N ASP A 242 -25.98 32.99 -14.36
CA ASP A 242 -27.00 31.99 -13.97
C ASP A 242 -26.40 30.65 -13.54
N LYS A 243 -25.26 30.25 -14.15
CA LYS A 243 -24.52 29.03 -13.78
C LYS A 243 -23.75 29.26 -12.49
N ALA A 244 -23.05 30.38 -12.36
CA ALA A 244 -22.36 30.77 -11.13
C ALA A 244 -23.33 30.83 -9.94
N LYS A 245 -24.51 31.45 -10.11
CA LYS A 245 -25.56 31.50 -9.07
C LYS A 245 -26.09 30.13 -8.68
N ALA A 246 -26.28 29.21 -9.64
CA ALA A 246 -26.70 27.83 -9.36
C ALA A 246 -25.62 27.06 -8.58
N VAL A 247 -24.36 27.22 -8.98
CA VAL A 247 -23.18 26.67 -8.29
C VAL A 247 -23.07 27.18 -6.86
N ASP A 248 -23.16 28.49 -6.66
CA ASP A 248 -23.04 29.11 -5.34
C ASP A 248 -24.18 28.68 -4.41
N SER A 249 -25.41 28.57 -4.94
CA SER A 249 -26.58 28.10 -4.19
C SER A 249 -26.46 26.63 -3.79
N TYR A 250 -25.95 25.76 -4.68
CA TYR A 250 -25.69 24.36 -4.37
C TYR A 250 -24.62 24.23 -3.28
N LEU A 251 -23.43 24.81 -3.50
CA LEU A 251 -22.32 24.70 -2.56
C LEU A 251 -22.68 25.31 -1.18
N GLN A 252 -23.45 26.38 -1.11
CA GLN A 252 -23.93 26.94 0.17
C GLN A 252 -24.72 25.93 1.00
N SER A 253 -25.48 25.03 0.37
CA SER A 253 -26.22 23.96 1.04
C SER A 253 -25.39 22.69 1.29
N ALA A 254 -24.52 22.33 0.33
CA ALA A 254 -23.71 21.12 0.34
C ALA A 254 -22.47 21.22 1.25
N THR A 255 -21.97 22.43 1.53
CA THR A 255 -20.79 22.66 2.38
C THR A 255 -21.00 22.08 3.80
N PRO A 256 -20.07 21.28 4.33
CA PRO A 256 -20.17 20.70 5.67
C PRO A 256 -19.93 21.75 6.76
N GLU A 257 -20.23 21.40 8.01
CA GLU A 257 -19.83 22.22 9.16
C GLU A 257 -18.30 22.35 9.23
N GLY A 258 -17.82 23.57 9.53
CA GLY A 258 -16.39 23.93 9.44
C GLY A 258 -15.86 24.16 8.02
N GLY A 259 -16.63 23.80 6.97
CA GLY A 259 -16.23 23.98 5.57
C GLY A 259 -16.25 25.45 5.12
N GLN A 260 -15.29 25.81 4.26
CA GLN A 260 -15.16 27.14 3.67
C GLN A 260 -15.12 27.04 2.15
N VAL A 261 -15.84 27.92 1.44
CA VAL A 261 -15.86 28.00 -0.03
C VAL A 261 -15.30 29.35 -0.48
N SER A 262 -14.38 29.32 -1.45
CA SER A 262 -13.84 30.50 -2.13
C SER A 262 -14.10 30.46 -3.64
N LYS A 263 -14.06 31.63 -4.28
CA LYS A 263 -14.15 31.76 -5.74
C LYS A 263 -12.83 31.44 -6.43
N GLY A 264 -12.93 30.97 -7.66
CA GLY A 264 -11.79 30.53 -8.46
C GLY A 264 -11.20 29.21 -8.00
N VAL A 265 -10.14 28.81 -8.68
CA VAL A 265 -9.31 27.64 -8.40
C VAL A 265 -7.84 28.04 -8.51
N ASP A 266 -6.98 27.44 -7.69
CA ASP A 266 -5.54 27.58 -7.90
C ASP A 266 -5.11 26.73 -9.10
N GLU A 267 -4.87 27.41 -10.23
CA GLU A 267 -4.36 26.80 -11.45
C GLU A 267 -3.06 26.00 -11.20
N ALA A 268 -2.21 26.39 -10.23
CA ALA A 268 -0.96 25.69 -9.94
C ALA A 268 -1.19 24.31 -9.30
N SER A 269 -2.05 24.22 -8.29
CA SER A 269 -2.42 22.96 -7.60
C SER A 269 -3.04 21.92 -8.54
N ILE A 270 -3.80 22.35 -9.57
CA ILE A 270 -4.49 21.42 -10.48
C ILE A 270 -3.72 21.09 -11.77
N LYS A 271 -2.67 21.85 -12.12
CA LYS A 271 -2.02 21.82 -13.45
C LYS A 271 -1.47 20.45 -13.88
N SER A 272 -1.04 19.62 -12.93
CA SER A 272 -0.53 18.27 -13.17
C SER A 272 -1.64 17.25 -13.47
N TYR A 273 -2.90 17.61 -13.29
CA TYR A 273 -4.05 16.70 -13.37
C TYR A 273 -5.11 17.19 -14.37
N TYR A 274 -5.29 18.50 -14.51
CA TYR A 274 -6.24 19.12 -15.43
C TYR A 274 -5.68 20.42 -16.02
N THR A 275 -5.86 20.58 -17.33
CA THR A 275 -5.56 21.84 -18.03
C THR A 275 -6.85 22.62 -18.20
N VAL A 276 -6.95 23.79 -17.56
CA VAL A 276 -8.07 24.72 -17.76
C VAL A 276 -8.03 25.23 -19.20
N SER A 277 -9.05 24.88 -19.98
CA SER A 277 -9.20 25.28 -21.39
C SER A 277 -9.31 26.80 -21.56
N SER A 278 -10.05 27.44 -20.67
CA SER A 278 -10.61 28.77 -20.91
C SER A 278 -9.87 29.82 -20.09
N LYS A 279 -9.06 30.64 -20.79
CA LYS A 279 -8.08 31.54 -20.16
C LYS A 279 -8.71 32.89 -19.81
N ALA A 280 -9.00 33.10 -18.53
CA ALA A 280 -9.50 34.38 -18.04
C ALA A 280 -8.38 35.44 -17.87
N SER A 281 -8.45 36.50 -18.67
CA SER A 281 -7.50 37.63 -18.65
C SER A 281 -7.78 38.67 -17.55
N THR A 282 -8.85 38.52 -16.76
CA THR A 282 -9.27 39.45 -15.70
C THR A 282 -9.51 38.70 -14.39
N SER A 283 -9.33 39.36 -13.25
CA SER A 283 -9.54 38.76 -11.92
C SER A 283 -10.96 38.21 -11.75
N ALA A 284 -11.98 38.99 -12.13
CA ALA A 284 -13.38 38.55 -12.10
C ALA A 284 -13.65 37.34 -13.01
N GLY A 285 -12.97 37.25 -14.17
CA GLY A 285 -13.06 36.05 -15.01
C GLY A 285 -12.42 34.82 -14.36
N LYS A 286 -11.31 35.00 -13.61
CA LYS A 286 -10.63 33.91 -12.87
C LYS A 286 -11.46 33.40 -11.69
N GLU A 287 -12.17 34.30 -10.99
CA GLU A 287 -13.12 33.93 -9.95
C GLU A 287 -14.23 32.98 -10.46
N GLU A 288 -14.63 33.12 -11.72
CA GLU A 288 -15.67 32.29 -12.34
C GLU A 288 -15.13 31.11 -13.19
N LEU A 289 -13.83 30.78 -13.07
CA LEU A 289 -13.28 29.50 -13.59
C LEU A 289 -13.63 28.29 -12.71
N GLY A 290 -14.16 28.51 -11.51
CA GLY A 290 -14.47 27.43 -10.59
C GLY A 290 -14.72 27.90 -9.16
N ARG A 291 -14.69 26.95 -8.23
CA ARG A 291 -14.78 27.15 -6.78
C ARG A 291 -13.81 26.24 -6.06
N THR A 292 -13.30 26.67 -4.92
CA THR A 292 -12.46 25.83 -4.04
C THR A 292 -13.16 25.69 -2.68
N LEU A 293 -13.35 24.46 -2.21
CA LEU A 293 -13.94 24.16 -0.90
C LEU A 293 -12.86 23.50 -0.03
N THR A 294 -12.65 23.96 1.20
CA THR A 294 -11.73 23.33 2.17
C THR A 294 -12.48 22.96 3.45
N PHE A 295 -12.22 21.78 4.01
CA PHE A 295 -12.77 21.33 5.29
C PHE A 295 -11.80 20.42 6.05
N GLU A 296 -11.98 20.33 7.37
CA GLU A 296 -11.34 19.33 8.23
C GLU A 296 -12.34 18.22 8.58
N ALA A 297 -11.86 16.99 8.71
CA ALA A 297 -12.61 15.85 9.23
C ALA A 297 -11.83 15.13 10.32
N SER A 298 -12.52 14.76 11.40
CA SER A 298 -11.92 14.14 12.59
C SER A 298 -11.39 12.73 12.34
N ASN A 299 -11.98 12.00 11.39
CA ASN A 299 -11.62 10.64 10.98
C ASN A 299 -12.21 10.34 9.58
N LEU A 300 -12.08 9.09 9.11
CA LEU A 300 -12.59 8.68 7.80
C LEU A 300 -14.13 8.64 7.69
N GLU A 301 -14.86 8.33 8.77
CA GLU A 301 -16.33 8.31 8.79
C GLU A 301 -16.91 9.72 8.68
N ASP A 302 -16.31 10.68 9.37
CA ASP A 302 -16.59 12.12 9.23
C ASP A 302 -16.21 12.62 7.83
N MET A 303 -15.07 12.19 7.28
CA MET A 303 -14.70 12.53 5.89
C MET A 303 -15.70 11.98 4.87
N ASN A 304 -16.09 10.71 4.97
CA ASN A 304 -17.14 10.11 4.14
C ASN A 304 -18.45 10.89 4.26
N SER A 305 -18.91 11.16 5.49
CA SER A 305 -20.15 11.92 5.75
C SER A 305 -20.14 13.32 5.11
N LYS A 306 -18.99 14.01 5.19
CA LYS A 306 -18.79 15.33 4.58
C LYS A 306 -18.72 15.26 3.05
N LEU A 307 -18.00 14.29 2.48
CA LEU A 307 -17.95 14.07 1.02
C LEU A 307 -19.33 13.69 0.45
N GLN A 308 -20.09 12.81 1.11
CA GLN A 308 -21.46 12.46 0.72
C GLN A 308 -22.38 13.68 0.72
N LYS A 309 -22.25 14.58 1.70
CA LYS A 309 -22.97 15.86 1.70
C LYS A 309 -22.57 16.76 0.52
N ILE A 310 -21.27 16.87 0.26
CA ILE A 310 -20.70 17.72 -0.80
C ILE A 310 -21.10 17.24 -2.21
N PHE A 311 -21.14 15.92 -2.44
CA PHE A 311 -21.53 15.32 -3.71
C PHE A 311 -23.03 14.98 -3.81
N GLY A 312 -23.80 15.16 -2.73
CA GLY A 312 -25.25 14.93 -2.69
C GLY A 312 -25.71 13.47 -2.81
N ASN A 313 -24.80 12.50 -2.77
CA ASN A 313 -25.07 11.06 -2.89
C ASN A 313 -24.42 10.27 -1.76
N LYS A 314 -24.93 9.06 -1.51
CA LYS A 314 -24.34 8.08 -0.57
C LYS A 314 -23.35 7.12 -1.23
N ASN A 315 -23.18 7.20 -2.56
CA ASN A 315 -22.32 6.30 -3.31
C ASN A 315 -20.84 6.58 -3.03
N THR A 316 -20.50 7.84 -2.72
CA THR A 316 -19.16 8.23 -2.27
C THR A 316 -18.86 7.62 -0.90
N GLU A 317 -17.99 6.61 -0.86
CA GLU A 317 -17.59 5.91 0.37
C GLU A 317 -16.15 5.42 0.20
N LEU A 318 -15.32 5.70 1.21
CA LEU A 318 -13.93 5.26 1.30
C LEU A 318 -13.74 4.39 2.55
N LYS A 319 -12.89 3.38 2.45
CA LYS A 319 -12.52 2.44 3.50
C LYS A 319 -11.00 2.50 3.69
N HIS A 320 -10.54 2.31 4.92
CA HIS A 320 -9.12 2.24 5.26
C HIS A 320 -8.85 0.92 5.97
N GLU A 321 -7.91 0.16 5.42
CA GLU A 321 -7.37 -1.06 5.99
C GLU A 321 -5.89 -0.85 6.32
N GLN A 322 -5.44 -1.41 7.44
CA GLN A 322 -4.05 -1.32 7.88
C GLN A 322 -3.52 -2.72 8.19
N GLU A 323 -2.36 -3.03 7.60
CA GLU A 323 -1.67 -4.30 7.70
C GLU A 323 -0.26 -4.04 8.26
N VAL A 324 0.12 -4.77 9.32
CA VAL A 324 1.43 -4.62 9.96
C VAL A 324 2.17 -5.95 9.93
N ASN A 325 3.19 -6.03 9.07
CA ASN A 325 3.98 -7.23 8.81
C ASN A 325 5.42 -7.05 9.29
N ASP A 326 6.05 -8.13 9.76
CA ASP A 326 7.51 -8.15 9.93
C ASP A 326 8.17 -8.89 8.76
N THR A 327 9.07 -8.21 8.06
CA THR A 327 9.83 -8.74 6.93
C THR A 327 11.31 -8.68 7.28
N SER A 328 11.92 -9.83 7.59
CA SER A 328 13.35 -9.94 7.92
C SER A 328 13.81 -9.03 9.07
N GLY A 329 13.01 -8.89 10.12
CA GLY A 329 13.31 -8.04 11.27
C GLY A 329 12.99 -6.56 11.04
N LYS A 330 12.37 -6.18 9.92
CA LYS A 330 11.87 -4.83 9.63
C LYS A 330 10.35 -4.82 9.76
N LEU A 331 9.81 -3.93 10.59
CA LEU A 331 8.38 -3.82 10.77
C LEU A 331 7.80 -2.85 9.74
N MET A 332 6.91 -3.34 8.89
CA MET A 332 6.33 -2.61 7.77
C MET A 332 4.84 -2.36 8.04
N VAL A 333 4.43 -1.09 8.05
CA VAL A 333 3.02 -0.70 8.10
C VAL A 333 2.57 -0.37 6.68
N LYS A 334 1.62 -1.15 6.17
CA LYS A 334 0.95 -0.93 4.89
C LYS A 334 -0.45 -0.39 5.17
N ASN A 335 -0.74 0.79 4.63
CA ASN A 335 -2.07 1.41 4.67
C ASN A 335 -2.69 1.27 3.28
N HIS A 336 -3.94 0.81 3.22
CA HIS A 336 -4.72 0.66 2.00
C HIS A 336 -6.01 1.46 2.12
N VAL A 337 -6.31 2.31 1.13
CA VAL A 337 -7.53 3.11 1.07
C VAL A 337 -8.25 2.79 -0.22
N SER A 338 -9.43 2.20 -0.09
CA SER A 338 -10.23 1.70 -1.22
C SER A 338 -11.66 2.23 -1.17
N GLY A 339 -12.37 2.22 -2.30
CA GLY A 339 -13.76 2.65 -2.38
C GLY A 339 -14.08 3.38 -3.67
N GLN A 340 -14.96 4.38 -3.62
CA GLN A 340 -15.31 5.19 -4.78
C GLN A 340 -15.71 6.62 -4.42
N VAL A 341 -15.51 7.55 -5.36
CA VAL A 341 -16.02 8.92 -5.31
C VAL A 341 -16.93 9.15 -6.51
N ASP A 342 -18.19 9.48 -6.25
CA ASP A 342 -19.23 9.69 -7.25
C ASP A 342 -19.56 11.19 -7.34
N CYS A 343 -19.25 11.81 -8.47
CA CYS A 343 -19.57 13.20 -8.75
C CYS A 343 -20.75 13.40 -9.72
N SER A 344 -21.57 12.39 -10.00
CA SER A 344 -22.68 12.44 -10.98
C SER A 344 -23.65 13.61 -10.83
N ILE A 345 -23.87 14.07 -9.60
CA ILE A 345 -24.75 15.21 -9.24
C ILE A 345 -24.08 16.59 -9.46
N VAL A 346 -22.75 16.61 -9.59
CA VAL A 346 -21.89 17.81 -9.49
C VAL A 346 -21.04 18.04 -10.75
N CYS A 347 -20.55 16.98 -11.38
CA CYS A 347 -19.82 16.97 -12.64
C CYS A 347 -20.77 17.04 -13.83
N SER A 348 -20.39 17.80 -14.86
CA SER A 348 -21.01 17.74 -16.19
C SER A 348 -20.84 16.33 -16.79
N PRO A 349 -21.89 15.72 -17.41
CA PRO A 349 -21.77 14.43 -18.10
C PRO A 349 -20.80 14.47 -19.30
N GLU A 350 -20.50 15.67 -19.78
CA GLU A 350 -19.57 15.92 -20.88
C GLU A 350 -18.17 16.32 -20.39
N GLY A 351 -17.94 16.50 -19.09
CA GLY A 351 -16.64 16.81 -18.49
C GLY A 351 -15.67 15.62 -18.43
N ASN A 352 -14.63 15.77 -17.62
CA ASN A 352 -13.62 14.74 -17.34
C ASN A 352 -13.94 13.92 -16.08
N GLY A 353 -14.93 14.32 -15.28
CA GLY A 353 -15.31 13.64 -14.04
C GLY A 353 -14.52 14.11 -12.81
N THR A 354 -14.27 13.20 -11.86
CA THR A 354 -13.57 13.45 -10.60
C THR A 354 -12.22 12.73 -10.53
N LEU A 355 -11.32 13.28 -9.70
CA LEU A 355 -10.08 12.65 -9.27
C LEU A 355 -9.92 12.84 -7.76
N PHE A 356 -9.69 11.75 -7.04
CA PHE A 356 -9.38 11.70 -5.62
C PHE A 356 -7.89 11.49 -5.41
N LYS A 357 -7.32 12.16 -4.41
CA LYS A 357 -5.94 12.01 -3.98
C LYS A 357 -5.87 11.93 -2.47
N LEU A 358 -4.96 11.10 -1.99
CA LEU A 358 -4.57 11.04 -0.60
C LEU A 358 -3.06 11.30 -0.49
N SER A 359 -2.70 12.19 0.42
CA SER A 359 -1.35 12.38 0.94
C SER A 359 -1.37 12.17 2.45
N GLY A 360 -0.22 12.13 3.12
CA GLY A 360 -0.20 12.14 4.58
C GLY A 360 1.19 12.08 5.17
N SER A 361 1.25 12.12 6.50
CA SER A 361 2.49 11.86 7.25
C SER A 361 3.04 10.45 7.03
N ASN A 362 2.17 9.48 6.77
CA ASN A 362 2.49 8.04 6.75
C ASN A 362 2.97 7.56 5.37
N GLY A 363 3.76 8.39 4.69
CA GLY A 363 4.27 8.15 3.33
C GLY A 363 3.37 8.61 2.19
N VAL A 364 3.85 8.40 0.96
CA VAL A 364 3.13 8.73 -0.27
C VAL A 364 2.18 7.59 -0.61
N TYR A 365 0.89 7.90 -0.81
CA TYR A 365 -0.06 6.94 -1.37
C TYR A 365 0.08 6.87 -2.90
N THR A 366 0.12 5.65 -3.42
CA THR A 366 0.19 5.35 -4.85
C THR A 366 -0.97 4.45 -5.27
N GLU A 367 -1.47 4.61 -6.49
CA GLU A 367 -2.49 3.73 -7.05
C GLU A 367 -2.00 2.28 -7.13
N GLN A 368 -2.84 1.33 -6.70
CA GLN A 368 -2.58 -0.11 -6.82
C GLN A 368 -3.18 -0.67 -8.11
N GLY A 369 -2.48 -1.63 -8.71
CA GLY A 369 -2.79 -2.16 -10.03
C GLY A 369 -2.33 -1.24 -11.17
N GLY A 370 -1.74 -1.82 -12.21
CA GLY A 370 -1.12 -1.10 -13.33
C GLY A 370 -2.07 -0.41 -14.31
N SER A 371 -3.30 -0.05 -13.90
CA SER A 371 -4.19 0.79 -14.70
C SER A 371 -3.78 2.26 -14.56
N SER A 372 -2.64 2.61 -15.16
CA SER A 372 -2.17 4.00 -15.24
C SER A 372 -3.20 4.86 -15.98
N ASN A 373 -4.10 5.50 -15.24
CA ASN A 373 -5.12 6.44 -15.74
C ASN A 373 -4.50 7.80 -16.14
N SER A 374 -3.25 7.77 -16.63
CA SER A 374 -2.58 8.84 -17.36
C SER A 374 -3.18 9.03 -18.75
N GLY A 375 -4.49 9.29 -18.82
CA GLY A 375 -5.22 9.41 -20.08
C GLY A 375 -6.75 9.38 -19.97
N SER A 376 -7.34 10.55 -19.70
CA SER A 376 -8.60 10.98 -20.33
C SER A 376 -9.87 10.12 -20.12
N SER A 377 -9.90 9.19 -19.18
CA SER A 377 -11.10 8.44 -18.80
C SER A 377 -12.09 9.36 -18.05
N LYS A 378 -13.35 9.41 -18.51
CA LYS A 378 -14.39 10.30 -17.95
C LYS A 378 -14.99 9.72 -16.68
N ASN A 379 -14.23 9.76 -15.60
CA ASN A 379 -14.57 9.09 -14.34
C ASN A 379 -15.56 9.93 -13.52
N ILE A 380 -16.82 9.96 -13.95
CA ILE A 380 -17.93 10.59 -13.21
C ILE A 380 -18.11 9.87 -11.86
N VAL A 381 -17.95 8.55 -11.86
CA VAL A 381 -17.58 7.77 -10.67
C VAL A 381 -16.13 7.35 -10.86
N GLN A 382 -15.31 7.56 -9.83
CA GLN A 382 -13.93 7.09 -9.79
C GLN A 382 -13.79 6.05 -8.68
N ASN A 383 -13.32 4.86 -9.04
CA ASN A 383 -12.86 3.89 -8.05
C ASN A 383 -11.53 4.36 -7.46
N VAL A 384 -11.40 4.29 -6.14
CA VAL A 384 -10.19 4.60 -5.40
C VAL A 384 -9.57 3.28 -4.96
N ASP A 385 -8.27 3.10 -5.26
CA ASP A 385 -7.45 1.99 -4.79
C ASP A 385 -6.02 2.51 -4.59
N LEU A 386 -5.72 2.92 -3.36
CA LEU A 386 -4.50 3.62 -2.98
C LEU A 386 -3.77 2.87 -1.86
N SER A 387 -2.45 2.73 -1.95
CA SER A 387 -1.63 2.18 -0.88
C SER A 387 -0.44 3.06 -0.51
N SER A 388 -0.09 3.13 0.77
CA SER A 388 1.22 3.59 1.24
C SER A 388 1.88 2.50 2.08
N THR A 389 3.21 2.42 2.06
CA THR A 389 4.01 1.46 2.85
C THR A 389 5.15 2.17 3.55
N GLN A 390 5.21 2.06 4.88
CA GLN A 390 6.21 2.70 5.74
C GLN A 390 7.01 1.65 6.50
N GLU A 391 8.33 1.82 6.56
CA GLU A 391 9.23 1.08 7.46
C GLU A 391 9.27 1.79 8.82
N ILE A 392 8.86 1.10 9.89
CA ILE A 392 8.95 1.58 11.27
C ILE A 392 10.38 1.40 11.76
N LYS A 393 11.03 2.51 12.11
CA LYS A 393 12.47 2.53 12.43
C LYS A 393 12.72 2.74 13.92
N VAL A 394 13.49 1.82 14.50
CA VAL A 394 14.22 2.09 15.73
C VAL A 394 15.22 3.22 15.42
N GLN A 395 15.16 4.32 16.15
CA GLN A 395 16.08 5.44 16.04
C GLN A 395 17.37 5.10 16.79
N ASP A 396 17.22 4.72 18.07
CA ASP A 396 18.30 4.51 19.02
C ASP A 396 18.11 3.17 19.74
N ALA A 397 19.23 2.50 20.02
CA ALA A 397 19.26 1.27 20.79
C ALA A 397 20.23 1.42 21.98
N ARG A 398 19.77 1.09 23.19
CA ARG A 398 20.63 1.04 24.38
C ARG A 398 20.71 -0.39 24.93
N THR A 399 21.86 -0.77 25.48
CA THR A 399 22.01 -2.01 26.23
C THR A 399 22.79 -1.76 27.51
N SER A 400 22.09 -1.88 28.65
CA SER A 400 22.65 -1.64 29.99
C SER A 400 22.77 -2.97 30.73
N VAL A 401 23.99 -3.35 31.13
CA VAL A 401 24.28 -4.62 31.82
C VAL A 401 24.84 -4.37 33.22
N SER A 402 24.32 -5.09 34.21
CA SER A 402 24.75 -5.05 35.61
C SER A 402 25.16 -6.45 36.06
N LEU A 403 26.30 -6.54 36.76
CA LEU A 403 26.81 -7.78 37.33
C LEU A 403 26.78 -7.72 38.87
N GLY A 404 26.08 -8.66 39.49
CA GLY A 404 26.00 -8.82 40.95
C GLY A 404 27.27 -9.46 41.54
N MET A 405 27.53 -9.23 42.83
CA MET A 405 28.63 -9.89 43.54
C MET A 405 28.42 -11.41 43.70
N ASP A 406 27.17 -11.84 43.67
CA ASP A 406 26.73 -13.24 43.65
C ASP A 406 26.87 -13.92 42.27
N GLY A 407 27.26 -13.16 41.24
CA GLY A 407 27.35 -13.64 39.86
C GLY A 407 26.07 -13.47 39.05
N SER A 408 25.00 -12.90 39.63
CA SER A 408 23.76 -12.60 38.91
C SER A 408 23.98 -11.56 37.81
N VAL A 409 23.25 -11.67 36.70
CA VAL A 409 23.37 -10.79 35.54
C VAL A 409 22.00 -10.21 35.22
N GLU A 410 21.92 -8.89 35.13
CA GLU A 410 20.74 -8.16 34.64
C GLU A 410 21.13 -7.36 33.40
N ALA A 411 20.42 -7.58 32.29
CA ALA A 411 20.58 -6.80 31.06
C ALA A 411 19.26 -6.16 30.66
N ARG A 412 19.32 -4.88 30.31
CA ARG A 412 18.20 -4.06 29.87
C ARG A 412 18.46 -3.57 28.45
N PHE A 413 17.63 -4.00 27.50
CA PHE A 413 17.71 -3.67 26.07
C PHE A 413 16.62 -2.67 25.73
N GLU A 414 16.98 -1.45 25.35
CA GLU A 414 16.05 -0.35 25.13
C GLU A 414 16.03 0.04 23.65
N TYR A 415 14.84 0.16 23.07
CA TYR A 415 14.68 0.54 21.66
C TYR A 415 13.74 1.74 21.55
N SER A 416 14.27 2.86 21.05
CA SER A 416 13.54 4.11 20.84
C SER A 416 12.88 4.11 19.47
N VAL A 417 11.55 4.24 19.41
CA VAL A 417 10.76 4.38 18.19
C VAL A 417 9.97 5.68 18.27
N LYS A 418 9.88 6.47 17.19
CA LYS A 418 9.14 7.74 17.19
C LYS A 418 7.69 7.54 17.63
N ASN A 419 7.13 8.47 18.40
CA ASN A 419 5.75 8.39 18.90
C ASN A 419 4.71 8.23 17.77
N SER A 420 4.94 8.87 16.61
CA SER A 420 4.13 8.70 15.39
C SER A 420 4.09 7.25 14.89
N ASP A 421 5.26 6.61 14.91
CA ASP A 421 5.50 5.29 14.34
C ASP A 421 5.07 4.20 15.34
N ALA A 422 5.26 4.46 16.64
CA ALA A 422 4.76 3.63 17.73
C ALA A 422 3.23 3.58 17.78
N ALA A 423 2.55 4.71 17.56
CA ALA A 423 1.08 4.78 17.51
C ALA A 423 0.49 3.92 16.36
N LEU A 424 1.18 3.80 15.23
CA LEU A 424 0.75 3.01 14.06
C LEU A 424 0.95 1.50 14.22
N ALA A 425 1.72 1.05 15.23
CA ALA A 425 2.15 -0.35 15.31
C ALA A 425 2.29 -0.90 16.75
N SER A 426 1.69 -0.25 17.75
CA SER A 426 1.94 -0.49 19.19
C SER A 426 1.93 -1.98 19.59
N GLU A 427 0.88 -2.74 19.24
CA GLU A 427 0.79 -4.17 19.59
C GLU A 427 1.83 -5.04 18.86
N ALA A 428 2.17 -4.70 17.61
CA ALA A 428 3.21 -5.39 16.86
C ALA A 428 4.61 -5.08 17.42
N LEU A 429 4.85 -3.85 17.88
CA LEU A 429 6.10 -3.44 18.55
C LEU A 429 6.24 -4.09 19.93
N LYS A 430 5.19 -4.12 20.75
CA LYS A 430 5.16 -4.87 22.02
C LYS A 430 5.48 -6.35 21.80
N LYS A 431 4.81 -7.00 20.83
CA LYS A 431 5.10 -8.38 20.45
C LYS A 431 6.54 -8.57 19.95
N LYS A 432 7.08 -7.60 19.19
CA LYS A 432 8.43 -7.64 18.62
C LYS A 432 9.53 -7.43 19.65
N PHE A 433 9.32 -6.64 20.70
CA PHE A 433 10.31 -6.43 21.75
C PHE A 433 10.10 -7.31 22.99
N SER A 434 8.93 -7.92 23.17
CA SER A 434 8.67 -8.84 24.29
C SER A 434 9.70 -10.00 24.35
N PRO A 435 10.22 -10.32 25.56
CA PRO A 435 11.14 -11.42 25.76
C PRO A 435 10.47 -12.79 25.87
N GLY A 436 9.18 -12.84 26.21
CA GLY A 436 8.51 -14.06 26.69
C GLY A 436 8.49 -14.14 28.22
N ASP A 437 7.36 -14.61 28.76
CA ASP A 437 7.01 -14.51 30.20
C ASP A 437 7.95 -15.28 31.13
N ASP A 438 8.64 -16.30 30.63
CA ASP A 438 9.62 -17.12 31.35
C ASP A 438 11.05 -16.56 31.29
N ILE A 439 11.35 -15.70 30.32
CA ILE A 439 12.68 -15.17 30.01
C ILE A 439 12.94 -13.83 30.72
N GLY A 440 11.99 -12.90 30.70
CA GLY A 440 12.17 -11.54 31.21
C GLY A 440 10.88 -10.70 31.22
N THR A 441 11.02 -9.37 31.36
CA THR A 441 9.90 -8.42 31.36
C THR A 441 10.05 -7.33 30.30
N LEU A 442 8.94 -6.88 29.71
CA LEU A 442 8.90 -5.69 28.86
C LEU A 442 8.29 -4.52 29.63
N GLU A 443 8.99 -3.39 29.63
CA GLU A 443 8.53 -2.10 30.16
C GLU A 443 8.38 -1.11 28.98
N GLU A 444 7.32 -0.30 28.98
CA GLU A 444 7.07 0.74 27.96
C GLU A 444 7.19 2.12 28.63
N GLY A 445 8.00 3.00 28.03
CA GLY A 445 8.25 4.36 28.51
C GLY A 445 8.20 5.39 27.37
N ASN A 446 8.34 6.67 27.73
CA ASN A 446 8.41 7.78 26.79
C ASN A 446 9.63 8.65 27.10
N ASP A 447 10.38 9.00 26.05
CA ASP A 447 11.56 9.87 26.07
C ASP A 447 11.39 10.94 24.98
N GLY A 448 10.64 11.99 25.32
CA GLY A 448 10.29 13.07 24.40
C GLY A 448 9.49 12.58 23.18
N ASP A 449 10.05 12.78 22.00
CA ASP A 449 9.45 12.39 20.71
C ASP A 449 9.49 10.87 20.44
N ASN A 450 10.10 10.08 21.34
CA ASN A 450 10.21 8.62 21.23
C ASN A 450 9.42 7.87 22.31
N THR A 451 8.84 6.74 21.92
CA THR A 451 8.38 5.65 22.78
C THR A 451 9.53 4.65 22.93
N VAL A 452 9.83 4.25 24.17
CA VAL A 452 10.98 3.41 24.50
C VAL A 452 10.48 2.06 24.99
N TYR A 453 10.82 1.00 24.25
CA TYR A 453 10.57 -0.38 24.64
C TYR A 453 11.78 -0.94 25.37
N SER A 454 11.69 -1.09 26.69
CA SER A 454 12.81 -1.47 27.57
C SER A 454 12.61 -2.90 28.08
N THR A 455 13.41 -3.83 27.55
CA THR A 455 13.30 -5.27 27.80
C THR A 455 14.34 -5.73 28.82
N VAL A 456 13.91 -6.33 29.92
CA VAL A 456 14.79 -6.70 31.05
C VAL A 456 14.90 -8.22 31.14
N VAL A 457 16.11 -8.73 30.96
CA VAL A 457 16.47 -10.15 31.12
C VAL A 457 17.36 -10.30 32.34
N LYS A 458 16.99 -11.20 33.26
CA LYS A 458 17.72 -11.44 34.52
C LYS A 458 18.07 -12.92 34.65
N GLY A 459 19.34 -13.23 34.87
CA GLY A 459 19.82 -14.58 35.18
C GLY A 459 20.48 -14.63 36.56
N LYS A 460 20.28 -15.73 37.29
CA LYS A 460 20.89 -15.93 38.62
C LYS A 460 22.42 -16.10 38.59
N ASP A 461 22.92 -16.50 37.42
CA ASP A 461 24.33 -16.70 37.08
C ASP A 461 24.50 -16.51 35.57
N SER A 462 25.73 -16.51 35.07
CA SER A 462 25.99 -16.28 33.63
C SER A 462 25.49 -17.39 32.71
N ALA A 463 25.30 -18.63 33.18
CA ALA A 463 24.75 -19.72 32.36
C ALA A 463 23.22 -19.61 32.26
N ASP A 464 22.54 -19.34 33.38
CA ASP A 464 21.12 -19.02 33.43
C ASP A 464 20.79 -17.78 32.58
N PHE A 465 21.64 -16.74 32.65
CA PHE A 465 21.52 -15.56 31.81
C PHE A 465 21.69 -15.88 30.32
N ASN A 466 22.72 -16.64 29.91
CA ASN A 466 22.91 -17.02 28.50
C ASN A 466 21.75 -17.87 27.95
N ASN A 467 21.22 -18.81 28.75
CA ASN A 467 20.06 -19.62 28.34
C ASN A 467 18.81 -18.76 28.08
N ARG A 468 18.55 -17.77 28.93
CA ARG A 468 17.47 -16.79 28.77
C ARG A 468 17.72 -15.86 27.58
N LEU A 469 18.95 -15.40 27.44
CA LEU A 469 19.39 -14.50 26.38
C LEU A 469 19.24 -15.13 25.01
N GLU A 470 19.54 -16.42 24.83
CA GLU A 470 19.38 -17.11 23.55
C GLU A 470 17.91 -17.16 23.10
N GLY A 471 16.96 -17.28 24.04
CA GLY A 471 15.53 -17.19 23.73
C GLY A 471 15.08 -15.80 23.28
N TYR A 472 15.75 -14.74 23.75
CA TYR A 472 15.41 -13.35 23.42
C TYR A 472 16.18 -12.81 22.19
N LEU A 473 17.47 -13.07 22.11
CA LEU A 473 18.40 -12.60 21.08
C LEU A 473 19.29 -13.77 20.59
N PRO A 474 18.76 -14.68 19.75
CA PRO A 474 19.49 -15.86 19.31
C PRO A 474 20.87 -15.57 18.72
N GLY A 475 21.87 -16.39 19.07
CA GLY A 475 23.27 -16.18 18.71
C GLY A 475 23.97 -15.09 19.53
N SER A 476 23.43 -14.71 20.70
CA SER A 476 24.10 -13.78 21.63
C SER A 476 24.80 -14.53 22.74
N THR A 477 25.93 -13.99 23.23
CA THR A 477 26.66 -14.56 24.35
C THR A 477 27.19 -13.48 25.30
N PHE A 478 27.28 -13.84 26.58
CA PHE A 478 27.85 -13.03 27.64
C PHE A 478 28.79 -13.91 28.46
N THR A 479 30.11 -13.74 28.29
CA THR A 479 31.10 -14.55 29.00
C THR A 479 31.83 -13.75 30.09
N ILE A 480 32.27 -14.45 31.14
CA ILE A 480 33.11 -13.88 32.21
C ILE A 480 34.33 -14.78 32.37
N THR A 481 35.48 -14.30 31.91
CA THR A 481 36.75 -15.05 31.94
C THR A 481 37.61 -14.60 33.12
N HIS A 482 38.06 -15.57 33.92
CA HIS A 482 39.01 -15.35 35.02
C HIS A 482 40.38 -15.96 34.64
N PRO A 483 41.49 -15.20 34.64
CA PRO A 483 42.82 -15.71 34.28
C PRO A 483 43.48 -16.55 35.38
N GLY A 484 42.86 -16.66 36.56
CA GLY A 484 43.29 -17.51 37.67
C GLY A 484 44.27 -16.86 38.65
N GLY A 485 44.40 -17.48 39.82
CA GLY A 485 45.19 -16.99 40.96
C GLY A 485 44.36 -16.21 42.00
N TYR A 486 44.63 -16.44 43.29
CA TYR A 486 44.04 -15.68 44.39
C TYR A 486 44.80 -14.37 44.60
N ASN A 487 44.06 -13.28 44.84
CA ASN A 487 44.62 -11.97 45.17
C ASN A 487 43.77 -11.30 46.27
N PRO A 488 44.33 -11.00 47.46
CA PRO A 488 43.61 -10.33 48.58
C PRO A 488 43.25 -8.85 48.31
N PHE A 489 43.46 -8.38 47.08
CA PHE A 489 43.04 -7.05 46.61
C PHE A 489 42.09 -7.15 45.39
N GLY A 490 41.48 -8.32 45.17
CA GLY A 490 40.53 -8.59 44.10
C GLY A 490 41.13 -9.32 42.90
N THR A 491 40.40 -10.29 42.35
CA THR A 491 40.81 -10.98 41.11
C THR A 491 40.53 -10.09 39.90
N SER A 492 41.42 -10.10 38.92
CA SER A 492 41.11 -9.54 37.60
C SER A 492 40.21 -10.50 36.84
N TYR A 493 39.23 -10.00 36.09
CA TYR A 493 38.41 -10.77 35.17
C TYR A 493 38.19 -9.97 33.87
N THR A 494 37.54 -10.58 32.89
CA THR A 494 37.18 -9.92 31.63
C THR A 494 35.78 -10.37 31.21
N VAL A 495 34.89 -9.40 30.97
CA VAL A 495 33.51 -9.63 30.55
C VAL A 495 33.41 -9.37 29.05
N GLU A 496 32.86 -10.32 28.29
CA GLU A 496 32.78 -10.22 26.82
C GLU A 496 31.31 -10.31 26.38
N PRO A 497 30.60 -9.16 26.30
CA PRO A 497 29.25 -9.09 25.76
C PRO A 497 29.26 -9.07 24.23
N ALA A 498 28.54 -10.02 23.63
CA ALA A 498 28.27 -10.10 22.20
C ALA A 498 26.76 -10.28 21.98
N PHE A 499 26.04 -9.18 21.78
CA PHE A 499 24.58 -9.16 21.61
C PHE A 499 24.18 -9.03 20.14
N ASN A 500 23.45 -10.02 19.63
CA ASN A 500 22.95 -10.06 18.26
C ASN A 500 21.57 -9.37 18.14
N LEU A 501 21.56 -8.04 18.11
CA LEU A 501 20.31 -7.26 18.08
C LEU A 501 19.50 -7.40 16.76
N LYS A 502 20.05 -8.04 15.71
CA LYS A 502 19.45 -8.13 14.37
C LYS A 502 18.00 -8.64 14.37
N SER A 503 17.66 -9.58 15.23
CA SER A 503 16.30 -10.15 15.35
C SER A 503 15.26 -9.13 15.86
N ARG A 504 15.69 -8.02 16.47
CA ARG A 504 14.83 -6.98 17.04
C ARG A 504 14.93 -5.65 16.29
N VAL A 505 16.10 -5.26 15.76
CA VAL A 505 16.30 -4.01 15.00
C VAL A 505 16.41 -4.17 13.48
N GLY A 506 16.44 -5.41 12.98
CA GLY A 506 16.54 -5.74 11.56
C GLY A 506 17.98 -5.74 11.01
N ASP A 507 18.16 -6.36 9.85
CA ASP A 507 19.45 -6.32 9.14
C ASP A 507 19.76 -4.90 8.62
N GLY A 508 21.01 -4.47 8.85
CA GLY A 508 21.50 -3.16 8.42
C GLY A 508 21.18 -2.00 9.36
N TYR A 509 20.90 -2.24 10.64
CA TYR A 509 20.68 -1.18 11.63
C TYR A 509 21.87 -0.20 11.71
N SER A 510 21.60 1.08 11.42
CA SER A 510 22.59 2.17 11.36
C SER A 510 22.26 3.35 12.28
N GLY A 511 21.32 3.17 13.22
CA GLY A 511 20.99 4.17 14.24
C GLY A 511 22.02 4.22 15.36
N SER A 512 21.78 5.08 16.36
CA SER A 512 22.72 5.24 17.47
C SER A 512 22.67 4.03 18.42
N TYR A 513 23.84 3.52 18.81
CA TYR A 513 23.96 2.42 19.76
C TYR A 513 24.78 2.85 20.98
N SER A 514 24.21 2.65 22.16
CA SER A 514 24.87 2.91 23.43
C SER A 514 24.87 1.67 24.32
N PHE A 515 26.04 1.33 24.84
CA PHE A 515 26.24 0.22 25.76
C PHE A 515 26.75 0.75 27.10
N SER A 516 26.11 0.35 28.20
CA SER A 516 26.56 0.66 29.55
C SER A 516 26.78 -0.61 30.37
N PHE A 517 27.83 -0.65 31.17
CA PHE A 517 28.16 -1.75 32.08
C PHE A 517 28.42 -1.25 33.50
N ASN A 518 27.79 -1.92 34.47
CA ASN A 518 28.03 -1.75 35.89
C ASN A 518 28.73 -3.01 36.42
N ALA A 519 30.04 -2.92 36.65
CA ALA A 519 30.80 -3.95 37.35
C ALA A 519 30.31 -4.11 38.79
N PRO A 520 30.53 -5.26 39.48
CA PRO A 520 30.08 -5.48 40.85
C PRO A 520 30.58 -4.44 41.86
N PHE A 521 29.97 -4.42 43.04
CA PHE A 521 30.43 -3.56 44.12
C PHE A 521 31.88 -3.91 44.51
N MET A 522 32.68 -2.91 44.88
CA MET A 522 34.15 -3.02 45.04
C MET A 522 34.93 -3.52 43.80
N SER A 523 34.34 -3.49 42.60
CA SER A 523 35.07 -3.65 41.33
C SER A 523 35.39 -2.32 40.66
N THR A 524 36.43 -2.31 39.83
CA THR A 524 36.84 -1.18 38.97
C THR A 524 37.13 -1.68 37.54
N VAL A 525 36.70 -0.92 36.53
CA VAL A 525 37.01 -1.17 35.12
C VAL A 525 38.40 -0.61 34.78
N ASP A 526 39.25 -1.40 34.12
CA ASP A 526 40.57 -0.93 33.66
C ASP A 526 40.43 -0.23 32.31
N GLN A 527 40.18 1.08 32.35
CA GLN A 527 40.00 1.91 31.14
C GLN A 527 41.16 1.78 30.15
N LYS A 528 42.42 1.76 30.62
CA LYS A 528 43.59 1.70 29.73
C LYS A 528 43.70 0.37 29.03
N LYS A 529 43.37 -0.71 29.73
CA LYS A 529 43.32 -2.06 29.16
C LYS A 529 42.08 -2.22 28.27
N PHE A 530 40.96 -1.57 28.57
CA PHE A 530 39.78 -1.51 27.69
C PHE A 530 40.12 -0.84 26.36
N GLU A 531 40.68 0.38 26.38
CA GLU A 531 41.07 1.15 25.19
C GLU A 531 42.11 0.44 24.32
N THR A 532 42.95 -0.42 24.90
CA THR A 532 43.96 -1.19 24.17
C THR A 532 43.52 -2.61 23.74
N GLN A 533 42.41 -3.13 24.27
CA GLN A 533 41.85 -4.44 23.89
C GLN A 533 40.65 -4.36 22.95
N ASN A 534 40.13 -3.16 22.65
CA ASN A 534 38.95 -2.95 21.81
C ASN A 534 39.26 -2.07 20.60
N SER A 535 38.98 -2.58 19.40
CA SER A 535 38.94 -1.76 18.18
C SER A 535 37.53 -1.20 17.99
N LEU A 536 37.27 -0.03 18.60
CA LEU A 536 35.98 0.63 18.52
C LEU A 536 35.73 1.27 17.13
N PRO A 537 34.47 1.46 16.71
CA PRO A 537 34.13 2.20 15.49
C PRO A 537 34.62 3.65 15.50
N GLU A 538 34.82 4.23 14.31
CA GLU A 538 35.11 5.65 14.17
C GLU A 538 33.93 6.49 14.69
N GLY A 539 34.22 7.53 15.48
CA GLY A 539 33.21 8.35 16.15
C GLY A 539 32.72 7.81 17.50
N ALA A 540 33.09 6.59 17.90
CA ALA A 540 32.68 6.03 19.19
C ALA A 540 33.28 6.79 20.39
N ARG A 541 32.45 7.06 21.40
CA ARG A 541 32.81 7.79 22.63
C ARG A 541 32.78 6.84 23.82
N THR A 542 33.84 6.84 24.63
CA THR A 542 33.98 5.98 25.81
C THR A 542 34.10 6.83 27.07
N GLU A 543 33.34 6.49 28.10
CA GLU A 543 33.35 7.10 29.42
C GLU A 543 33.47 5.99 30.48
N ALA A 544 34.53 6.00 31.28
CA ALA A 544 34.77 5.01 32.32
C ALA A 544 34.95 5.71 33.68
N GLU A 545 34.08 5.40 34.65
CA GLU A 545 34.11 5.99 35.99
C GLU A 545 34.01 4.88 37.06
N GLY A 546 35.17 4.48 37.59
CA GLY A 546 35.25 3.47 38.65
C GLY A 546 34.70 2.12 38.21
N ARG A 547 33.49 1.79 38.68
CA ARG A 547 32.77 0.55 38.33
C ARG A 547 31.88 0.65 37.09
N ASN A 548 31.70 1.85 36.54
CA ASN A 548 30.88 2.13 35.37
C ASN A 548 31.72 2.24 34.10
N LEU A 549 31.19 1.73 33.00
CA LEU A 549 31.69 1.95 31.64
C LEU A 549 30.48 2.25 30.75
N THR A 550 30.55 3.32 29.96
CA THR A 550 29.60 3.60 28.88
C THR A 550 30.38 3.78 27.58
N VAL A 551 29.90 3.16 26.50
CA VAL A 551 30.41 3.30 25.14
C VAL A 551 29.24 3.67 24.26
N SER A 552 29.35 4.73 23.47
CA SER A 552 28.29 5.18 22.56
C SER A 552 28.84 5.40 21.15
N ASN A 553 28.03 5.10 20.15
CA ASN A 553 28.36 5.22 18.73
C ASN A 553 27.13 5.74 17.97
N GLU A 554 27.33 6.66 17.03
CA GLU A 554 26.23 7.25 16.26
C GLU A 554 25.73 6.30 15.15
N HIS A 555 26.53 5.28 14.77
CA HIS A 555 26.21 4.36 13.67
C HIS A 555 26.49 2.88 13.99
N GLY A 556 25.48 2.19 14.50
CA GLY A 556 25.44 0.72 14.57
C GLY A 556 26.18 0.07 15.74
N THR A 557 26.00 -1.25 15.86
CA THR A 557 26.42 -2.06 17.02
C THR A 557 27.91 -2.43 17.02
N PHE A 558 28.47 -2.61 18.21
CA PHE A 558 29.85 -3.07 18.43
C PHE A 558 29.91 -4.18 19.50
N THR A 559 30.97 -4.99 19.47
CA THR A 559 31.29 -6.01 20.50
C THR A 559 32.40 -5.51 21.41
N LEU A 560 32.37 -5.87 22.70
CA LEU A 560 33.37 -5.41 23.68
C LEU A 560 34.10 -6.56 24.39
N ARG A 561 35.32 -6.27 24.86
CA ARG A 561 36.03 -6.98 25.93
C ARG A 561 36.26 -6.00 27.07
N ILE A 562 35.67 -6.26 28.23
CA ILE A 562 35.65 -5.34 29.37
C ILE A 562 36.55 -5.90 30.48
N PRO A 563 37.83 -5.49 30.56
CA PRO A 563 38.70 -5.86 31.66
C PRO A 563 38.32 -5.10 32.92
N ALA A 564 38.17 -5.83 34.03
CA ALA A 564 37.89 -5.26 35.34
C ALA A 564 38.63 -6.07 36.43
N ALA A 565 38.68 -5.50 37.63
CA ALA A 565 39.20 -6.20 38.82
C ALA A 565 38.34 -5.87 40.03
N GLY A 566 38.13 -6.85 40.92
CA GLY A 566 37.32 -6.68 42.12
C GLY A 566 37.35 -7.91 43.02
N LEU A 567 36.83 -7.75 44.23
CA LEU A 567 36.67 -8.87 45.18
C LEU A 567 35.46 -9.72 44.76
N THR A 568 35.65 -11.04 44.63
CA THR A 568 34.51 -11.96 44.55
C THR A 568 33.91 -12.19 45.93
N MET A 569 32.68 -12.71 46.02
CA MET A 569 32.11 -13.15 47.30
C MET A 569 32.98 -14.21 48.00
N SER A 570 33.69 -15.04 47.24
CA SER A 570 34.67 -16.00 47.77
C SER A 570 35.87 -15.29 48.42
N ASP A 571 36.44 -14.28 47.75
CA ASP A 571 37.54 -13.47 48.30
C ASP A 571 37.08 -12.73 49.56
N MET A 572 35.90 -12.09 49.55
CA MET A 572 35.37 -11.39 50.73
C MET A 572 35.18 -12.31 51.95
N VAL A 573 34.82 -13.58 51.75
CA VAL A 573 34.72 -14.58 52.83
C VAL A 573 36.12 -15.01 53.31
N ILE A 574 37.05 -15.27 52.39
CA ILE A 574 38.43 -15.67 52.72
C ILE A 574 39.16 -14.53 53.46
N ASP A 575 39.11 -13.32 52.92
CA ASP A 575 39.72 -12.12 53.49
C ASP A 575 39.03 -11.72 54.81
N GLY A 576 37.72 -11.91 54.92
CA GLY A 576 36.98 -11.78 56.19
C GLY A 576 37.48 -12.76 57.27
N VAL A 577 37.74 -14.02 56.92
CA VAL A 577 38.36 -15.01 57.81
C VAL A 577 39.81 -14.64 58.15
N ILE A 578 40.60 -14.16 57.18
CA ILE A 578 41.99 -13.70 57.41
C ILE A 578 42.00 -12.50 58.36
N VAL A 579 41.15 -11.49 58.15
CA VAL A 579 41.01 -10.32 59.03
C VAL A 579 40.56 -10.75 60.42
N LEU A 580 39.60 -11.67 60.54
CA LEU A 580 39.17 -12.20 61.84
C LEU A 580 40.31 -12.94 62.55
N LEU A 581 41.10 -13.75 61.85
CA LEU A 581 42.29 -14.42 62.40
C LEU A 581 43.38 -13.42 62.83
N VAL A 582 43.64 -12.37 62.03
CA VAL A 582 44.58 -11.30 62.38
C VAL A 582 44.10 -10.53 63.61
N LEU A 583 42.82 -10.21 63.71
CA LEU A 583 42.23 -9.59 64.91
C LEU A 583 42.33 -10.52 66.13
N LEU A 584 42.16 -11.84 65.96
CA LEU A 584 42.35 -12.83 67.02
C LEU A 584 43.82 -12.88 67.48
N ILE A 585 44.78 -12.86 66.55
CA ILE A 585 46.22 -12.79 66.84
C ILE A 585 46.57 -11.48 67.57
N VAL A 586 46.04 -10.34 67.12
CA VAL A 586 46.23 -9.03 67.78
C VAL A 586 45.60 -9.04 69.17
N MET A 587 44.41 -9.62 69.36
CA MET A 587 43.77 -9.77 70.66
C MET A 587 44.61 -10.66 71.60
N ILE A 588 45.12 -11.79 71.12
CA ILE A 588 46.05 -12.66 71.86
C ILE A 588 47.31 -11.88 72.24
N LEU A 589 47.93 -11.14 71.32
CA LEU A 589 49.11 -10.32 71.60
C LEU A 589 48.83 -9.20 72.61
N LEU A 590 47.64 -8.59 72.60
CA LEU A 590 47.21 -7.59 73.58
C LEU A 590 46.96 -8.21 74.97
N LEU A 591 46.38 -9.41 75.05
CA LEU A 591 46.21 -10.16 76.30
C LEU A 591 47.56 -10.62 76.88
N PHE A 592 48.43 -11.17 76.04
CA PHE A 592 49.79 -11.57 76.44
C PHE A 592 50.76 -10.38 76.63
N ARG A 593 50.39 -9.15 76.25
CA ARG A 593 51.17 -7.92 76.50
C ARG A 593 51.52 -7.73 77.98
N ARG A 594 50.67 -8.22 78.90
CA ARG A 594 50.91 -8.24 80.36
C ARG A 594 51.91 -9.32 80.83
N ARG A 595 52.25 -10.31 80.00
CA ARG A 595 53.28 -11.34 80.28
C ARG A 595 54.58 -11.17 79.48
N ILE A 596 54.54 -10.51 78.31
CA ILE A 596 55.73 -10.30 77.46
C ILE A 596 56.64 -9.18 78.03
N SER A 597 56.08 -8.24 78.79
CA SER A 597 56.85 -7.15 79.42
C SER A 597 57.85 -7.61 80.49
N SER A 598 57.66 -8.78 81.10
CA SER A 598 58.58 -9.32 82.11
C SER A 598 59.70 -10.19 81.52
N SER A 599 59.52 -10.82 80.36
CA SER A 599 60.57 -11.65 79.73
C SER A 599 61.63 -10.84 78.98
N LEU A 600 61.28 -9.67 78.45
CA LEU A 600 62.17 -8.79 77.67
C LEU A 600 63.32 -8.14 78.48
N ARG A 601 63.38 -8.33 79.81
CA ARG A 601 64.58 -7.98 80.60
C ARG A 601 65.72 -8.98 80.37
N ASN A 602 65.42 -10.29 80.36
CA ASN A 602 66.45 -11.33 80.39
C ASN A 602 67.17 -11.51 79.04
N SER A 603 66.56 -11.08 77.92
CA SER A 603 67.16 -11.20 76.58
C SER A 603 68.22 -10.14 76.24
N ARG A 604 68.43 -9.13 77.10
CA ARG A 604 69.51 -8.14 76.92
C ARG A 604 70.86 -8.63 77.46
N GLU A 605 70.85 -9.41 78.53
CA GLU A 605 72.07 -9.88 79.21
C GLU A 605 72.83 -10.92 78.39
N GLN A 606 72.11 -11.85 77.73
CA GLN A 606 72.72 -12.85 76.84
C GLN A 606 73.41 -12.24 75.60
N ARG A 607 72.94 -11.08 75.11
CA ARG A 607 73.60 -10.37 73.99
C ARG A 607 74.83 -9.55 74.41
N ALA A 608 74.97 -9.22 75.70
CA ALA A 608 76.19 -8.61 76.23
C ALA A 608 77.30 -9.65 76.45
N ALA A 609 76.96 -10.84 76.97
CA ALA A 609 77.94 -11.89 77.26
C ALA A 609 78.68 -12.40 76.01
N LEU A 610 77.99 -12.55 74.88
CA LEU A 610 78.59 -13.00 73.61
C LEU A 610 79.57 -11.99 72.99
N ALA A 611 79.37 -10.68 73.23
CA ALA A 611 80.27 -9.64 72.71
C ALA A 611 81.60 -9.57 73.50
N ALA A 612 81.58 -9.87 74.80
CA ALA A 612 82.79 -9.85 75.65
C ALA A 612 83.75 -11.01 75.37
N ALA A 613 83.26 -12.15 74.86
CA ALA A 613 84.05 -13.37 74.69
C ALA A 613 85.06 -13.32 73.53
N GLN A 614 84.91 -12.40 72.56
CA GLN A 614 85.73 -12.36 71.34
C GLN A 614 86.88 -11.33 71.35
N GLN A 615 87.04 -10.55 72.44
CA GLN A 615 88.12 -9.55 72.55
C GLN A 615 89.27 -9.96 73.50
N ALA A 616 89.26 -11.19 74.02
CA ALA A 616 90.12 -11.59 75.15
C ALA A 616 91.33 -12.50 74.81
N GLN A 617 91.59 -12.81 73.54
CA GLN A 617 92.82 -13.47 73.05
C GLN A 617 93.13 -13.00 71.62
N GLY A 618 94.29 -12.43 71.26
CA GLY A 618 95.37 -11.89 72.09
C GLY A 618 96.35 -11.08 71.22
N TYR A 619 96.89 -9.97 71.74
CA TYR A 619 97.87 -9.12 71.03
C TYR A 619 99.27 -9.77 71.05
N GLY A 620 99.95 -9.87 69.88
CA GLY A 620 101.05 -10.85 69.70
C GLY A 620 102.35 -10.46 68.97
N HIS A 621 102.48 -9.26 68.38
CA HIS A 621 103.75 -8.64 67.95
C HIS A 621 104.59 -9.29 66.81
N GLY A 622 105.40 -8.46 66.12
CA GLY A 622 106.52 -8.89 65.25
C GLY A 622 106.15 -9.35 63.82
N GLY A 623 107.06 -9.18 62.85
CA GLY A 623 106.83 -9.59 61.46
C GLY A 623 108.10 -9.94 60.69
N ASN A 624 107.91 -10.58 59.52
CA ASN A 624 108.91 -11.05 58.54
C ASN A 624 109.84 -12.21 58.99
N PRO A 625 110.48 -12.95 58.05
CA PRO A 625 110.45 -12.81 56.58
C PRO A 625 110.01 -14.09 55.82
N GLU A 626 110.41 -14.19 54.54
CA GLU A 626 110.03 -15.19 53.54
C GLU A 626 110.53 -16.65 53.77
N ALA A 627 109.59 -17.59 53.59
CA ALA A 627 109.64 -18.73 52.66
C ALA A 627 110.53 -19.99 52.87
N TYR A 628 110.10 -21.01 52.10
CA TYR A 628 110.82 -22.19 51.54
C TYR A 628 110.89 -23.55 52.27
N PHE A 629 110.66 -24.61 51.46
CA PHE A 629 110.86 -26.06 51.66
C PHE A 629 110.06 -26.77 52.80
N MET A 630 109.70 -28.06 52.70
CA MET A 630 109.24 -28.85 51.53
C MET A 630 108.45 -30.10 52.00
N SER A 631 107.74 -30.71 51.05
CA SER A 631 106.98 -31.98 51.14
C SER A 631 107.61 -33.17 51.89
N ARG A 632 106.78 -33.88 52.69
CA ARG A 632 106.80 -35.36 52.73
C ARG A 632 105.43 -35.97 53.07
N SER A 633 105.27 -37.26 52.78
CA SER A 633 104.08 -38.12 52.91
C SER A 633 103.57 -38.38 54.34
N GLY A 634 102.31 -38.79 54.56
CA GLY A 634 101.21 -39.00 53.61
C GLY A 634 100.16 -40.06 54.05
N GLY A 635 99.18 -40.34 53.17
CA GLY A 635 98.06 -41.28 53.37
C GLY A 635 96.86 -40.68 54.10
N GLY A 636 95.58 -40.90 53.74
CA GLY A 636 94.94 -41.65 52.64
C GLY A 636 93.43 -41.82 52.98
N HIS A 637 92.46 -42.11 52.09
CA HIS A 637 92.43 -42.45 50.67
C HIS A 637 91.13 -41.92 50.00
N GLN A 638 91.23 -41.40 48.76
CA GLN A 638 90.41 -41.66 47.52
C GLN A 638 88.85 -41.60 47.53
N THR A 639 88.09 -41.25 46.46
CA THR A 639 88.14 -40.49 45.16
C THR A 639 86.68 -40.49 44.60
N GLN A 640 86.14 -39.64 43.71
CA GLN A 640 86.53 -38.45 42.91
C GLN A 640 85.24 -37.54 42.77
N GLY A 641 84.96 -36.58 41.86
CA GLY A 641 85.45 -36.14 40.53
C GLY A 641 84.55 -36.66 39.39
N TYR A 642 84.06 -35.89 38.39
CA TYR A 642 84.20 -34.48 37.96
C TYR A 642 82.85 -34.01 37.33
N SER A 643 82.22 -32.85 37.59
CA SER A 643 82.58 -31.41 37.45
C SER A 643 82.11 -30.75 36.11
N PRO A 644 81.32 -29.65 36.12
CA PRO A 644 80.76 -28.98 34.92
C PRO A 644 81.44 -27.64 34.54
N ALA A 645 81.05 -27.02 33.41
CA ALA A 645 81.39 -25.62 33.07
C ALA A 645 80.39 -24.93 32.12
N GLN A 646 80.36 -23.58 32.18
CA GLN A 646 79.66 -22.58 31.36
C GLN A 646 80.58 -21.34 31.25
N PRO A 647 80.28 -20.27 30.48
CA PRO A 647 79.77 -20.20 29.10
C PRO A 647 80.52 -19.08 28.28
N ALA A 648 79.84 -18.53 27.26
CA ALA A 648 80.01 -17.20 26.64
C ALA A 648 81.10 -16.97 25.57
N TYR A 649 80.66 -16.44 24.41
CA TYR A 649 81.04 -15.11 23.93
C TYR A 649 79.98 -14.60 22.91
N SER A 650 80.09 -13.35 22.46
CA SER A 650 79.16 -12.65 21.57
C SER A 650 79.88 -11.97 20.40
N GLU A 651 79.32 -11.99 19.19
CA GLU A 651 79.35 -10.88 18.21
C GLU A 651 78.51 -11.17 16.93
N GLU A 652 78.52 -10.25 15.97
CA GLU A 652 77.61 -10.08 14.81
C GLU A 652 78.08 -10.88 13.54
N GLY A 653 77.39 -10.78 12.39
CA GLY A 653 78.16 -10.96 11.12
C GLY A 653 77.52 -11.33 9.76
N ASN A 654 76.39 -12.05 9.66
CA ASN A 654 75.59 -12.28 8.42
C ASN A 654 76.22 -13.01 7.17
N TYR A 655 75.34 -13.43 6.24
CA TYR A 655 75.51 -13.89 4.84
C TYR A 655 75.73 -15.40 4.51
N GLN A 656 75.41 -15.78 3.26
CA GLN A 656 75.01 -17.14 2.78
C GLN A 656 75.89 -17.70 1.64
N GLN A 657 75.91 -19.03 1.42
CA GLN A 657 75.23 -19.69 0.26
C GLN A 657 75.46 -21.23 0.13
N ASP A 658 74.36 -21.94 -0.18
CA ASP A 658 74.12 -23.08 -1.09
C ASP A 658 75.11 -24.25 -1.34
N GLN A 659 74.59 -25.48 -1.39
CA GLN A 659 74.42 -26.24 -2.67
C GLN A 659 73.49 -27.48 -2.59
N TYR A 660 73.16 -28.05 -3.77
CA TYR A 660 72.10 -29.04 -4.14
C TYR A 660 72.76 -30.32 -4.76
N PRO A 661 72.14 -31.29 -5.53
CA PRO A 661 70.75 -31.61 -5.99
C PRO A 661 70.41 -33.16 -5.86
N PRO A 662 69.64 -33.91 -6.73
CA PRO A 662 68.49 -33.68 -7.66
C PRO A 662 67.28 -34.71 -7.65
N GLN A 663 66.07 -34.25 -8.08
CA GLN A 663 64.94 -34.96 -8.82
C GLN A 663 64.19 -36.17 -8.19
N LYS A 664 62.90 -36.52 -8.47
CA LYS A 664 61.79 -36.18 -9.45
C LYS A 664 60.42 -36.69 -8.85
N SER A 665 59.16 -36.66 -9.36
CA SER A 665 58.31 -36.18 -10.50
C SER A 665 56.81 -36.31 -10.04
N GLY A 666 55.66 -36.03 -10.71
CA GLY A 666 55.22 -35.48 -12.01
C GLY A 666 53.69 -35.77 -12.28
N TYR A 667 53.04 -35.11 -13.28
CA TYR A 667 51.58 -35.16 -13.68
C TYR A 667 50.54 -34.52 -12.70
N GLY A 668 49.43 -33.83 -13.09
CA GLY A 668 48.92 -33.31 -14.38
C GLY A 668 47.49 -32.65 -14.27
N GLU A 669 47.15 -31.65 -15.11
CA GLU A 669 45.85 -30.89 -15.21
C GLU A 669 44.80 -31.61 -16.13
N PRO A 670 43.47 -31.27 -16.30
CA PRO A 670 42.80 -29.94 -16.49
C PRO A 670 41.31 -29.81 -15.95
N PRO A 671 40.23 -29.34 -16.67
CA PRO A 671 39.72 -27.96 -16.93
C PRO A 671 38.27 -27.66 -16.39
N THR A 672 37.49 -26.75 -17.03
CA THR A 672 36.19 -26.15 -16.57
C THR A 672 34.96 -26.34 -17.51
N VAL A 673 33.74 -26.00 -17.00
CA VAL A 673 32.41 -25.74 -17.63
C VAL A 673 31.66 -26.88 -18.40
N PRO A 674 30.32 -26.82 -18.66
CA PRO A 674 29.13 -26.45 -17.83
C PRO A 674 27.92 -27.44 -17.98
N ILE A 675 26.67 -27.05 -17.58
CA ILE A 675 25.30 -27.48 -18.06
C ILE A 675 24.29 -28.13 -17.05
N ASN A 676 23.14 -27.44 -16.97
CA ASN A 676 21.70 -27.67 -16.66
C ASN A 676 21.05 -28.99 -16.13
N ASP A 677 20.02 -28.75 -15.30
CA ASP A 677 18.62 -29.27 -15.31
C ASP A 677 18.11 -30.60 -14.67
N MET A 678 16.85 -30.50 -14.20
CA MET A 678 15.79 -31.51 -13.93
C MET A 678 16.04 -32.76 -13.04
N GLY A 679 15.14 -32.96 -12.06
CA GLY A 679 14.37 -34.24 -12.00
C GLY A 679 14.25 -35.04 -10.68
N SER A 680 13.16 -34.82 -9.94
CA SER A 680 12.24 -35.84 -9.37
C SER A 680 12.70 -36.95 -8.37
N ASN A 681 12.02 -36.97 -7.21
CA ASN A 681 11.51 -38.11 -6.42
C ASN A 681 12.39 -39.32 -5.98
N GLY A 682 12.36 -39.61 -4.68
CA GLY A 682 12.86 -40.86 -4.06
C GLY A 682 13.06 -40.71 -2.53
N ALA A 683 12.01 -40.73 -1.72
CA ALA A 683 11.38 -41.93 -1.14
C ALA A 683 12.22 -42.68 -0.09
N TRP A 684 11.88 -42.48 1.19
CA TRP A 684 12.18 -43.38 2.31
C TRP A 684 10.93 -43.47 3.20
N ASP A 685 10.54 -44.69 3.59
CA ASP A 685 9.34 -45.03 4.38
C ASP A 685 9.75 -46.04 5.47
N ASP A 686 9.57 -45.70 6.75
CA ASP A 686 9.43 -46.69 7.83
C ASP A 686 8.61 -46.14 9.01
N LYS A 687 8.07 -47.04 9.84
CA LYS A 687 6.85 -46.81 10.64
C LYS A 687 7.03 -47.13 12.12
N THR A 688 6.49 -46.28 12.98
CA THR A 688 5.94 -46.69 14.29
C THR A 688 4.63 -45.97 14.59
N HIS A 689 3.64 -46.71 15.12
CA HIS A 689 2.25 -46.30 15.41
C HIS A 689 2.10 -45.76 16.86
N PRO A 690 0.91 -45.36 17.38
CA PRO A 690 -0.44 -45.28 16.78
C PRO A 690 -1.24 -43.96 17.00
N MET A 691 -2.45 -43.88 16.43
CA MET A 691 -3.50 -42.90 16.81
C MET A 691 -4.63 -43.57 17.61
N PRO A 692 -5.36 -42.84 18.50
CA PRO A 692 -6.61 -43.32 19.10
C PRO A 692 -7.80 -43.21 18.12
N GLN A 693 -8.80 -44.09 18.25
CA GLN A 693 -10.03 -44.09 17.45
C GLN A 693 -11.22 -43.45 18.20
N TYR A 694 -12.18 -42.93 17.44
CA TYR A 694 -13.49 -42.46 17.93
C TYR A 694 -14.52 -43.60 17.98
N ALA A 695 -15.55 -43.46 18.82
CA ALA A 695 -16.76 -44.29 18.83
C ALA A 695 -18.03 -43.40 18.97
N PRO A 696 -19.22 -43.84 18.50
CA PRO A 696 -20.38 -42.95 18.28
C PRO A 696 -21.49 -43.02 19.34
N GLN A 697 -22.43 -42.06 19.29
CA GLN A 697 -23.78 -42.13 19.89
C GLN A 697 -24.83 -41.49 18.96
N GLU A 698 -26.13 -41.77 19.20
CA GLU A 698 -27.24 -41.56 18.26
C GLU A 698 -28.30 -40.55 18.73
N GLY A 699 -28.82 -39.73 17.79
CA GLY A 699 -30.17 -39.12 17.84
C GLY A 699 -30.44 -37.97 18.85
N ILE A 700 -31.50 -37.16 18.75
CA ILE A 700 -32.52 -36.94 17.69
C ILE A 700 -32.96 -35.46 17.77
N GLY A 701 -33.13 -34.73 16.65
CA GLY A 701 -33.81 -33.41 16.65
C GLY A 701 -33.59 -32.52 15.42
N GLU A 702 -34.66 -32.23 14.68
CA GLU A 702 -34.79 -31.24 13.57
C GLU A 702 -35.77 -30.11 13.96
N PRO A 703 -35.98 -29.02 13.18
CA PRO A 703 -35.34 -28.56 11.93
C PRO A 703 -34.70 -27.13 12.12
N THR A 704 -34.30 -26.26 11.16
CA THR A 704 -34.55 -26.04 9.71
C THR A 704 -33.30 -25.48 8.98
N ALA A 705 -33.17 -25.70 7.67
CA ALA A 705 -32.12 -25.11 6.80
C ALA A 705 -32.53 -23.72 6.21
N PRO A 706 -31.64 -22.99 5.49
CA PRO A 706 -31.22 -23.36 4.13
C PRO A 706 -29.70 -23.34 3.86
N MET A 707 -29.29 -23.85 2.69
CA MET A 707 -27.89 -24.00 2.27
C MET A 707 -27.34 -22.82 1.45
N SER A 708 -26.00 -22.76 1.34
CA SER A 708 -25.25 -21.85 0.48
C SER A 708 -25.32 -22.24 -1.00
N TYR A 709 -25.13 -21.25 -1.88
CA TYR A 709 -24.85 -21.48 -3.30
C TYR A 709 -23.33 -21.54 -3.55
N GLN A 710 -22.90 -22.50 -4.37
CA GLN A 710 -21.51 -22.57 -4.84
C GLN A 710 -21.27 -21.57 -5.98
N GLN A 711 -20.06 -21.01 -6.04
CA GLN A 711 -19.61 -20.27 -7.23
C GLN A 711 -19.39 -21.25 -8.39
N VAL A 712 -19.83 -20.89 -9.58
CA VAL A 712 -19.47 -21.57 -10.84
C VAL A 712 -18.66 -20.59 -11.67
N THR A 713 -17.37 -20.86 -11.80
CA THR A 713 -16.47 -20.17 -12.72
C THR A 713 -16.81 -20.56 -14.17
N TYR A 714 -16.82 -19.61 -15.09
CA TYR A 714 -16.92 -19.87 -16.52
C TYR A 714 -15.59 -19.59 -17.19
N GLU A 715 -15.08 -20.56 -17.94
CA GLU A 715 -13.89 -20.40 -18.78
C GLU A 715 -14.26 -19.76 -20.13
N GLU A 716 -13.35 -18.93 -20.66
CA GLU A 716 -13.55 -18.21 -21.92
C GLU A 716 -13.04 -19.06 -23.12
N PRO A 717 -13.85 -19.32 -24.16
CA PRO A 717 -13.43 -20.15 -25.29
C PRO A 717 -12.53 -19.37 -26.27
N THR A 718 -11.29 -19.83 -26.44
CA THR A 718 -10.33 -19.28 -27.41
C THR A 718 -10.82 -19.46 -28.85
N GLN A 719 -10.86 -18.35 -29.62
CA GLN A 719 -11.11 -18.41 -31.06
C GLN A 719 -9.84 -18.73 -31.86
N ALA A 720 -10.00 -19.54 -32.91
CA ALA A 720 -8.90 -20.05 -33.72
C ALA A 720 -8.46 -19.09 -34.83
N ILE A 721 -7.18 -19.17 -35.19
CA ILE A 721 -6.56 -18.43 -36.30
C ILE A 721 -6.95 -19.07 -37.65
N SER A 722 -7.22 -18.25 -38.66
CA SER A 722 -7.24 -18.68 -40.07
C SER A 722 -6.50 -17.64 -40.93
N GLU A 723 -5.62 -18.12 -41.79
CA GLU A 723 -4.86 -17.30 -42.75
C GLU A 723 -5.57 -17.15 -44.10
N ASN A 724 -4.92 -16.41 -45.03
CA ASN A 724 -5.33 -16.02 -46.38
C ASN A 724 -6.29 -14.81 -46.44
N GLY A 725 -6.09 -13.81 -47.32
CA GLY A 725 -5.01 -13.62 -48.30
C GLY A 725 -4.97 -12.17 -48.82
N ALA A 726 -3.87 -11.78 -49.46
CA ALA A 726 -3.54 -10.37 -49.70
C ALA A 726 -4.21 -9.74 -50.95
N ALA A 727 -4.46 -8.42 -50.86
CA ALA A 727 -4.66 -7.52 -52.00
C ALA A 727 -4.08 -6.13 -51.67
N HIS A 728 -3.49 -5.44 -52.66
CA HIS A 728 -2.87 -4.12 -52.50
C HIS A 728 -3.91 -2.99 -52.37
N HIS A 729 -3.55 -1.93 -51.64
CA HIS A 729 -3.72 -0.53 -52.09
C HIS A 729 -2.72 0.41 -51.37
N GLU A 730 -2.38 1.53 -52.02
CA GLU A 730 -1.36 2.50 -51.55
C GLU A 730 -1.91 3.50 -50.51
N PRO A 731 -1.06 4.05 -49.62
CA PRO A 731 -1.42 5.16 -48.75
C PRO A 731 -1.40 6.52 -49.49
N PRO A 732 -2.43 7.37 -49.36
CA PRO A 732 -2.42 8.70 -49.96
C PRO A 732 -1.41 9.65 -49.27
N THR A 733 -0.66 10.41 -50.07
CA THR A 733 0.37 11.33 -49.62
C THR A 733 -0.20 12.55 -48.88
N ARG A 734 0.41 12.91 -47.75
CA ARG A 734 0.09 14.13 -46.98
C ARG A 734 0.82 15.35 -47.58
N PRO A 735 0.14 16.41 -48.03
CA PRO A 735 0.80 17.61 -48.51
C PRO A 735 1.43 18.39 -47.36
N VAL A 736 2.63 18.94 -47.60
CA VAL A 736 3.32 19.87 -46.70
C VAL A 736 2.90 21.31 -47.05
N SER A 737 2.66 22.14 -46.04
CA SER A 737 2.34 23.56 -46.20
C SER A 737 3.33 24.44 -45.42
N GLU A 738 4.17 25.17 -46.13
CA GLU A 738 5.07 26.18 -45.55
C GLU A 738 4.32 27.45 -45.11
N PRO A 739 4.85 28.23 -44.14
CA PRO A 739 4.24 29.47 -43.68
C PRO A 739 4.58 30.68 -44.58
N PRO A 740 3.63 31.59 -44.86
CA PRO A 740 3.91 32.83 -45.58
C PRO A 740 4.72 33.81 -44.73
N ARG A 741 5.65 34.54 -45.36
CA ARG A 741 6.61 35.44 -44.67
C ARG A 741 6.61 36.85 -45.26
N SER A 742 5.86 37.77 -44.65
CA SER A 742 5.95 39.22 -44.88
C SER A 742 5.35 40.02 -43.71
N GLY A 743 5.85 41.20 -43.31
CA GLY A 743 7.11 41.81 -43.74
C GLY A 743 7.12 43.34 -43.85
N SER A 744 6.81 44.11 -42.79
CA SER A 744 7.20 45.54 -42.74
C SER A 744 7.29 46.11 -41.32
N SER A 745 8.27 46.99 -41.14
CA SER A 745 8.55 47.93 -40.02
C SER A 745 7.32 48.65 -39.43
N SER A 746 7.31 49.07 -38.15
CA SER A 746 8.08 50.24 -37.70
C SER A 746 8.47 50.30 -36.20
N GLN A 747 9.36 51.23 -35.89
CA GLN A 747 10.06 51.42 -34.62
C GLN A 747 9.17 51.96 -33.48
N ARG A 748 9.36 51.44 -32.24
CA ARG A 748 9.88 52.26 -31.12
C ARG A 748 10.25 51.43 -29.88
N GLU A 749 11.53 51.42 -29.56
CA GLU A 749 12.04 51.31 -28.18
C GLU A 749 12.54 52.70 -27.72
N GLN A 750 13.12 52.78 -26.51
CA GLN A 750 13.42 53.98 -25.72
C GLN A 750 12.17 54.60 -25.05
N ASP A 751 12.17 54.89 -23.74
CA ASP A 751 13.23 54.71 -22.73
C ASP A 751 12.65 54.67 -21.29
N TYR A 752 13.56 54.57 -20.30
CA TYR A 752 13.44 54.88 -18.86
C TYR A 752 13.12 53.77 -17.84
N LEU A 753 14.22 53.29 -17.22
CA LEU A 753 14.48 53.17 -15.78
C LEU A 753 13.33 52.64 -14.87
N LYS A 754 13.57 51.61 -14.05
CA LYS A 754 14.72 51.53 -13.14
C LYS A 754 15.07 50.09 -12.75
#